data_AF-A0A2H5X6Q4-F1
#
_entry.id   AF-A0A2H5X6Q4-F1
#
_cell.length_a   1.000
_cell.length_b   1.000
_cell.length_c   1.000
_cell.angle_alpha   90.00
_cell.angle_beta   90.00
_cell.angle_gamma   90.00
#
_symmetry.space_group_name_H-M   'P 1'
#
loop_
_entity.id
_entity.type
_entity.pdbx_description
1 polymer ?
#
loop_
_entity_poly.entity_id
_entity_poly.type
_entity_poly.pdbx_seq_one_letter_code
_entity_poly.pdbx_strand_id
1 'polypeptide(L)'
;MKRSLTSWFFALLIAAMSAVAQQTPDWVQVRKEVPVSVKLPEAQYTPARAWEAEEAGSNVGRIVNDPEAYNRKAREARTSEREGQSDREGHILYGPYIDLPPGTYAAFFRVKLLDDTRDGETVAEIDACVGYGQNILASREVVDTELLPDKYVQIPLFFRYDGGKLECRLRWTAYASLRVDRVSLFRVEGVQTPPGIQRVAPPQPSGEPKDLPVTPSPSLSEIFAKSPPPAETLLVADIRPQPADWQMLLFSLQGIVNRQRPQIYVLFNETDQFWLDWMRQRGWVKRVERVSNPQQLLQRFRAAVKGMVITDPAVPATKNVATMLAGVHNAVVASPRIARGLSLPVIADLRGRWKKNVDAYRWAYETLWGQMNHHLIACSYPDHLALRDYLVANRVFIFWISGAIDGARPTSDPNAEARLAEEILAKMPPNTCVLSYPWAGKDIGIGEGPGVTLFAEFGKYLVGTVNASNLTVHSGIRVAQFRQKPAPPVPPLRDDKVYVSFIMSDGDNLPVLTISNFPQLWRDNLRGTFPIGWTVSPAAGWLIPAVVDYYYETSTPQDYWLTAVSGLGYTYPDQFGKRYRDSEKVYTDFLNLTRLAMAPMDLHIAWIMGITDPKRIARYADIVQVQALFPDYGKRVTRYEDATYLTSRNVPVFHAVLGWRENASHEEQLALWEQQVKTMTPAHRPAFLHLFVWNWGASLPLLRDLLQRLGDDYVAVRPDHLAALYRQAMEREQIVVRPPDRIAVLGDERVSFTVQVRNTGKERQKIKVRVEEGLQQAATSFHTIDLFPPNGVDVLVEGVPSADTVKLAFEGEFGRREVRIPVVRVQPGQVVGSLPLPRRVEPVAFYEAESLSHLSGEEVVDPTASGGKAWSAVPGKAQAGHILFGPYAGMPAGRYLVLFRLKRTGEAQGALLRVDTCVGGGTPVTAERVVRAEELPLGEYRYVPLVTNHPGGAIETRVEWFGRAGVMVDHVGIWRIR
;
A
#
# COMPACT_ATOMS: atom_id res chain seq x y z
N MET A 1 -66.29 10.89 -20.65
CA MET A 1 -64.83 10.66 -20.49
C MET A 1 -63.97 11.95 -20.54
N LYS A 2 -64.42 13.10 -20.03
CA LYS A 2 -63.60 14.35 -20.00
C LYS A 2 -63.54 15.06 -18.63
N ARG A 3 -64.00 14.41 -17.55
CA ARG A 3 -63.99 14.98 -16.19
C ARG A 3 -63.07 14.27 -15.18
N SER A 4 -62.37 13.18 -15.54
CA SER A 4 -61.45 12.49 -14.61
C SER A 4 -59.96 12.74 -14.83
N LEU A 5 -59.55 13.32 -15.98
CA LEU A 5 -58.13 13.57 -16.29
C LEU A 5 -57.57 14.84 -15.64
N THR A 6 -58.38 15.87 -15.44
CA THR A 6 -57.95 17.13 -14.80
C THR A 6 -57.76 17.01 -13.29
N SER A 7 -58.53 16.15 -12.62
CA SER A 7 -58.37 15.89 -11.17
C SER A 7 -57.11 15.07 -10.87
N TRP A 8 -56.73 14.14 -11.75
CA TRP A 8 -55.48 13.38 -11.62
C TRP A 8 -54.23 14.24 -11.88
N PHE A 9 -54.27 15.13 -12.88
CA PHE A 9 -53.17 16.06 -13.14
C PHE A 9 -52.97 17.08 -12.01
N PHE A 10 -54.05 17.57 -11.39
CA PHE A 10 -53.96 18.47 -10.23
C PHE A 10 -53.44 17.75 -8.98
N ALA A 11 -53.82 16.49 -8.75
CA ALA A 11 -53.29 15.69 -7.66
C ALA A 11 -51.80 15.34 -7.84
N LEU A 12 -51.35 15.08 -9.08
CA LEU A 12 -49.93 14.87 -9.41
C LEU A 12 -49.10 16.16 -9.29
N LEU A 13 -49.64 17.32 -9.67
CA LEU A 13 -48.96 18.60 -9.47
C LEU A 13 -48.88 18.99 -7.98
N ILE A 14 -49.93 18.72 -7.20
CA ILE A 14 -49.90 18.95 -5.75
C ILE A 14 -48.95 17.98 -5.07
N ALA A 15 -48.93 16.70 -5.46
CA ALA A 15 -47.98 15.69 -4.94
C ALA A 15 -46.52 16.02 -5.29
N ALA A 16 -46.26 16.49 -6.53
CA ALA A 16 -44.93 16.94 -6.95
C ALA A 16 -44.52 18.25 -6.27
N MET A 17 -45.43 19.20 -6.08
CA MET A 17 -45.15 20.42 -5.31
C MET A 17 -44.94 20.14 -3.81
N SER A 18 -45.64 19.16 -3.22
CA SER A 18 -45.40 18.73 -1.84
C SER A 18 -44.09 17.97 -1.68
N ALA A 19 -43.67 17.16 -2.67
CA ALA A 19 -42.38 16.48 -2.67
C ALA A 19 -41.21 17.46 -2.86
N VAL A 20 -41.37 18.50 -3.69
CA VAL A 20 -40.38 19.58 -3.88
C VAL A 20 -40.32 20.51 -2.65
N ALA A 21 -41.45 20.76 -1.98
CA ALA A 21 -41.50 21.51 -0.71
C ALA A 21 -40.86 20.74 0.46
N GLN A 22 -40.89 19.39 0.45
CA GLN A 22 -40.26 18.55 1.47
C GLN A 22 -38.71 18.54 1.40
N GLN A 23 -38.11 18.88 0.25
CA GLN A 23 -36.64 18.85 0.07
C GLN A 23 -35.95 20.21 0.19
N THR A 24 -36.68 21.28 0.49
CA THR A 24 -36.11 22.64 0.60
C THR A 24 -35.95 23.03 2.07
N PRO A 25 -34.71 23.16 2.60
CA PRO A 25 -34.52 23.45 4.02
C PRO A 25 -34.88 24.90 4.39
N ASP A 26 -35.58 25.09 5.51
CA ASP A 26 -35.91 26.41 6.08
C ASP A 26 -34.76 26.91 6.96
N TRP A 27 -34.08 27.98 6.50
CA TRP A 27 -32.97 28.59 7.22
C TRP A 27 -33.34 29.09 8.61
N VAL A 28 -34.55 29.64 8.81
CA VAL A 28 -34.98 30.18 10.11
C VAL A 28 -35.11 29.07 11.14
N GLN A 29 -35.62 27.90 10.73
CA GLN A 29 -35.71 26.74 11.61
C GLN A 29 -34.34 26.13 11.90
N VAL A 30 -33.51 25.93 10.86
CA VAL A 30 -32.15 25.38 11.02
C VAL A 30 -31.34 26.26 11.97
N ARG A 31 -31.33 27.58 11.78
CA ARG A 31 -30.57 28.52 12.61
C ARG A 31 -30.96 28.49 14.09
N LYS A 32 -32.23 28.23 14.42
CA LYS A 32 -32.70 28.16 15.82
C LYS A 32 -32.14 26.97 16.60
N GLU A 33 -31.81 25.89 15.89
CA GLU A 33 -31.28 24.65 16.48
C GLU A 33 -29.75 24.60 16.45
N VAL A 34 -29.07 25.59 15.88
CA VAL A 34 -27.60 25.68 15.92
C VAL A 34 -27.17 26.02 17.36
N PRO A 35 -26.23 25.27 17.97
CA PRO A 35 -25.75 25.56 19.32
C PRO A 35 -25.21 26.99 19.44
N VAL A 36 -25.50 27.66 20.56
CA VAL A 36 -25.07 29.06 20.81
C VAL A 36 -23.55 29.22 20.82
N SER A 37 -22.81 28.15 21.13
CA SER A 37 -21.35 28.10 21.03
C SER A 37 -20.82 28.22 19.59
N VAL A 38 -21.65 27.93 18.59
CA VAL A 38 -21.26 27.93 17.18
C VAL A 38 -21.55 29.30 16.57
N LYS A 39 -20.48 30.02 16.19
CA LYS A 39 -20.59 31.30 15.49
C LYS A 39 -20.77 31.06 13.99
N LEU A 40 -21.96 31.38 13.48
CA LEU A 40 -22.26 31.34 12.05
C LEU A 40 -21.81 32.65 11.37
N PRO A 41 -21.19 32.60 10.18
CA PRO A 41 -20.93 33.78 9.36
C PRO A 41 -22.19 34.58 9.07
N GLU A 42 -22.09 35.90 9.14
CA GLU A 42 -23.14 36.82 8.66
C GLU A 42 -23.15 36.81 7.13
N ALA A 43 -24.10 36.07 6.56
CA ALA A 43 -24.14 35.75 5.15
C ALA A 43 -25.55 35.45 4.66
N GLN A 44 -25.74 35.44 3.35
CA GLN A 44 -26.95 34.91 2.74
C GLN A 44 -26.84 33.38 2.61
N TYR A 45 -27.79 32.67 3.22
CA TYR A 45 -27.93 31.21 3.13
C TYR A 45 -29.10 30.87 2.21
N THR A 46 -28.79 30.45 1.00
CA THR A 46 -29.79 30.06 0.00
C THR A 46 -29.99 28.55 0.07
N PRO A 47 -31.22 28.04 0.30
CA PRO A 47 -31.49 26.60 0.34
C PRO A 47 -31.00 25.90 -0.94
N ALA A 48 -30.27 24.80 -0.78
CA ALA A 48 -29.75 24.02 -1.90
C ALA A 48 -30.36 22.61 -1.95
N ARG A 49 -30.35 21.88 -0.84
CA ARG A 49 -30.87 20.50 -0.75
C ARG A 49 -31.13 20.13 0.72
N ALA A 50 -32.03 19.20 0.97
CA ALA A 50 -32.10 18.45 2.23
C ALA A 50 -32.41 16.98 1.94
N TRP A 51 -32.00 16.09 2.86
CA TRP A 51 -32.32 14.67 2.82
C TRP A 51 -32.32 14.09 4.24
N GLU A 52 -33.14 13.07 4.43
CA GLU A 52 -33.38 12.42 5.72
C GLU A 52 -32.40 11.25 5.94
N ALA A 53 -32.08 10.95 7.19
CA ALA A 53 -31.07 9.95 7.54
C ALA A 53 -31.51 8.51 7.22
N GLU A 54 -32.81 8.26 7.13
CA GLU A 54 -33.37 6.98 6.68
C GLU A 54 -33.26 6.77 5.16
N GLU A 55 -33.16 7.84 4.38
CA GLU A 55 -32.99 7.79 2.92
C GLU A 55 -31.51 7.75 2.51
N ALA A 56 -30.62 8.10 3.44
CA ALA A 56 -29.18 8.09 3.24
C ALA A 56 -28.57 6.68 3.36
N GLY A 57 -27.39 6.51 2.76
CA GLY A 57 -26.56 5.33 2.96
C GLY A 57 -26.05 5.25 4.40
N SER A 58 -25.81 4.04 4.89
CA SER A 58 -25.39 3.80 6.27
C SER A 58 -24.67 2.46 6.42
N ASN A 59 -23.62 2.45 7.23
CA ASN A 59 -22.92 1.24 7.67
C ASN A 59 -23.34 0.80 9.09
N VAL A 60 -23.93 1.71 9.88
CA VAL A 60 -24.31 1.50 11.28
C VAL A 60 -25.62 2.21 11.63
N GLY A 61 -26.35 1.65 12.58
CA GLY A 61 -27.51 2.29 13.16
C GLY A 61 -28.77 1.95 12.38
N ARG A 62 -29.88 2.01 13.11
CA ARG A 62 -31.19 1.52 12.64
C ARG A 62 -32.17 2.68 12.53
N ILE A 63 -33.12 2.55 11.60
CA ILE A 63 -34.22 3.49 11.50
C ILE A 63 -35.16 3.26 12.69
N VAL A 64 -35.45 4.31 13.43
CA VAL A 64 -36.35 4.31 14.59
C VAL A 64 -37.41 5.38 14.45
N ASN A 65 -38.54 5.18 15.11
CA ASN A 65 -39.55 6.23 15.23
C ASN A 65 -39.09 7.24 16.28
N ASP A 66 -38.97 8.51 15.90
CA ASP A 66 -38.68 9.62 16.81
C ASP A 66 -39.69 10.75 16.53
N PRO A 67 -40.63 11.05 17.44
CA PRO A 67 -41.62 12.11 17.24
C PRO A 67 -41.05 13.51 16.98
N GLU A 68 -39.80 13.76 17.35
CA GLU A 68 -39.12 15.05 17.17
C GLU A 68 -38.29 15.13 15.88
N ALA A 69 -38.14 14.01 15.19
CA ALA A 69 -37.45 13.93 13.91
C ALA A 69 -38.39 14.28 12.75
N TYR A 70 -37.81 14.69 11.63
CA TYR A 70 -38.58 14.94 10.42
C TYR A 70 -39.22 13.63 9.94
N ASN A 71 -40.45 13.70 9.42
CA ASN A 71 -41.30 12.53 9.12
C ASN A 71 -41.41 11.48 10.23
N ARG A 72 -41.12 11.88 11.48
CA ARG A 72 -41.14 11.05 12.69
C ARG A 72 -40.16 9.87 12.67
N LYS A 73 -39.09 9.95 11.87
CA LYS A 73 -38.09 8.89 11.74
C LYS A 73 -36.69 9.47 11.88
N ALA A 74 -35.81 8.70 12.48
CA ALA A 74 -34.40 9.03 12.60
C ALA A 74 -33.57 7.76 12.50
N ARG A 75 -32.28 7.92 12.26
CA ARG A 75 -31.33 6.80 12.38
C ARG A 75 -30.60 6.88 13.71
N GLU A 76 -30.59 5.78 14.45
CA GLU A 76 -30.05 5.69 15.81
C GLU A 76 -28.94 4.65 15.90
N ALA A 77 -27.79 5.06 16.48
CA ALA A 77 -26.70 4.17 16.86
C ALA A 77 -26.52 4.19 18.38
N ARG A 78 -26.37 3.03 19.02
CA ARG A 78 -26.20 2.94 20.48
C ARG A 78 -24.94 2.22 20.91
N THR A 79 -24.37 2.72 22.01
CA THR A 79 -23.26 2.09 22.74
C THR A 79 -23.69 0.86 23.53
N SER A 80 -24.99 0.74 23.83
CA SER A 80 -25.59 -0.39 24.55
C SER A 80 -26.22 -1.41 23.61
N GLU A 81 -26.17 -2.68 24.01
CA GLU A 81 -26.84 -3.78 23.31
C GLU A 81 -28.35 -3.54 23.19
N ARG A 82 -28.89 -3.85 22.00
CA ARG A 82 -30.34 -3.92 21.77
C ARG A 82 -30.68 -5.15 20.97
N GLU A 83 -31.63 -5.93 21.47
CA GLU A 83 -32.09 -7.19 20.83
C GLU A 83 -30.92 -8.17 20.57
N GLY A 84 -29.93 -8.19 21.46
CA GLY A 84 -28.76 -9.06 21.35
C GLY A 84 -27.73 -8.64 20.30
N GLN A 85 -27.78 -7.40 19.81
CA GLN A 85 -26.78 -6.83 18.90
C GLN A 85 -26.35 -5.43 19.36
N SER A 86 -25.05 -5.15 19.27
CA SER A 86 -24.48 -3.81 19.45
C SER A 86 -24.14 -3.19 18.10
N ASP A 87 -24.35 -1.89 17.99
CA ASP A 87 -23.84 -1.11 16.86
C ASP A 87 -22.30 -1.02 16.94
N ARG A 88 -21.61 -1.12 15.79
CA ARG A 88 -20.16 -0.90 15.70
C ARG A 88 -19.86 0.51 15.21
N GLU A 89 -18.69 1.05 15.52
CA GLU A 89 -18.22 2.31 14.93
C GLU A 89 -18.39 2.32 13.39
N GLY A 90 -18.85 3.42 12.82
CA GLY A 90 -19.02 3.53 11.37
C GLY A 90 -19.86 4.72 10.91
N HIS A 91 -20.07 4.84 9.61
CA HIS A 91 -20.93 5.89 9.03
C HIS A 91 -22.40 5.61 9.36
N ILE A 92 -22.98 6.38 10.28
CA ILE A 92 -24.42 6.33 10.51
C ILE A 92 -25.16 6.98 9.35
N LEU A 93 -24.55 7.97 8.68
CA LEU A 93 -25.08 8.63 7.51
C LEU A 93 -23.98 8.88 6.49
N TYR A 94 -24.23 8.58 5.22
CA TYR A 94 -23.44 9.04 4.08
C TYR A 94 -24.31 9.26 2.84
N GLY A 95 -23.89 10.19 1.99
CA GLY A 95 -24.60 10.64 0.80
C GLY A 95 -25.14 12.08 0.94
N PRO A 96 -26.01 12.52 0.02
CA PRO A 96 -26.35 11.92 -1.27
C PRO A 96 -25.25 12.23 -2.28
N TYR A 97 -25.11 11.41 -3.33
CA TYR A 97 -24.15 11.62 -4.42
C TYR A 97 -24.68 12.63 -5.46
N ILE A 98 -24.61 13.93 -5.16
CA ILE A 98 -25.25 14.99 -5.95
C ILE A 98 -24.25 15.92 -6.63
N ASP A 99 -24.60 16.42 -7.82
CA ASP A 99 -23.88 17.52 -8.46
C ASP A 99 -24.56 18.85 -8.12
N LEU A 100 -23.75 19.85 -7.81
CA LEU A 100 -24.19 21.22 -7.57
C LEU A 100 -23.42 22.18 -8.48
N PRO A 101 -23.87 23.43 -8.67
CA PRO A 101 -23.03 24.46 -9.25
C PRO A 101 -21.81 24.74 -8.35
N PRO A 102 -20.61 25.02 -8.91
CA PRO A 102 -19.46 25.43 -8.10
C PRO A 102 -19.79 26.60 -7.17
N GLY A 103 -19.24 26.56 -5.96
CA GLY A 103 -19.50 27.58 -4.95
C GLY A 103 -19.17 27.15 -3.53
N THR A 104 -19.57 28.00 -2.59
CA THR A 104 -19.44 27.78 -1.16
C THR A 104 -20.75 27.23 -0.59
N TYR A 105 -20.64 26.20 0.23
CA TYR A 105 -21.78 25.51 0.82
C TYR A 105 -21.61 25.31 2.33
N ALA A 106 -22.74 25.14 3.02
CA ALA A 106 -22.82 24.77 4.44
C ALA A 106 -23.80 23.62 4.61
N ALA A 107 -23.32 22.47 5.09
CA ALA A 107 -24.14 21.33 5.48
C ALA A 107 -24.42 21.38 6.99
N PHE A 108 -25.68 21.23 7.39
CA PHE A 108 -26.12 21.21 8.77
C PHE A 108 -26.65 19.83 9.11
N PHE A 109 -25.92 19.10 9.97
CA PHE A 109 -26.30 17.77 10.43
C PHE A 109 -27.17 17.92 11.67
N ARG A 110 -28.42 17.44 11.61
CA ARG A 110 -29.33 17.48 12.76
C ARG A 110 -29.14 16.23 13.62
N VAL A 111 -28.48 16.39 14.76
CA VAL A 111 -28.01 15.30 15.61
C VAL A 111 -28.52 15.48 17.04
N LYS A 112 -28.80 14.36 17.72
CA LYS A 112 -29.22 14.29 19.12
C LYS A 112 -28.33 13.28 19.86
N LEU A 113 -27.83 13.67 21.03
CA LEU A 113 -27.09 12.80 21.94
C LEU A 113 -28.08 12.07 22.85
N LEU A 114 -27.87 10.79 23.11
CA LEU A 114 -28.76 9.98 23.98
C LEU A 114 -28.11 9.64 25.33
N ASP A 115 -26.79 9.72 25.44
CA ASP A 115 -26.05 9.45 26.67
C ASP A 115 -25.52 10.78 27.25
N ASP A 116 -25.76 11.08 28.53
CA ASP A 116 -25.24 12.31 29.18
C ASP A 116 -23.77 12.14 29.59
N THR A 117 -22.84 12.16 28.62
CA THR A 117 -21.41 11.88 28.84
C THR A 117 -20.56 13.13 29.12
N ARG A 118 -20.84 14.29 28.50
CA ARG A 118 -20.18 15.62 28.67
C ARG A 118 -18.67 15.60 29.02
N ASP A 119 -17.91 14.78 28.31
CA ASP A 119 -16.49 14.50 28.56
C ASP A 119 -15.53 15.28 27.66
N GLY A 120 -16.05 15.96 26.64
CA GLY A 120 -15.24 16.57 25.59
C GLY A 120 -14.67 15.55 24.61
N GLU A 121 -15.27 14.36 24.56
CA GLU A 121 -14.85 13.25 23.70
C GLU A 121 -15.56 13.32 22.36
N THR A 122 -14.84 12.97 21.30
CA THR A 122 -15.38 12.93 19.95
C THR A 122 -16.40 11.80 19.84
N VAL A 123 -17.67 12.16 19.60
CA VAL A 123 -18.79 11.23 19.42
C VAL A 123 -19.12 10.97 17.96
N ALA A 124 -18.75 11.90 17.09
CA ALA A 124 -18.85 11.73 15.65
C ALA A 124 -17.79 12.54 14.89
N GLU A 125 -17.52 12.16 13.66
CA GLU A 125 -16.83 12.97 12.67
C GLU A 125 -17.80 13.25 11.52
N ILE A 126 -17.92 14.53 11.14
CA ILE A 126 -18.67 14.93 9.95
C ILE A 126 -17.73 15.38 8.87
N ASP A 127 -18.06 15.06 7.62
CA ASP A 127 -17.31 15.54 6.47
C ASP A 127 -18.18 15.76 5.24
N ALA A 128 -17.67 16.58 4.32
CA ALA A 128 -18.18 16.76 2.97
C ALA A 128 -17.05 16.38 2.02
N CYS A 129 -17.35 15.55 1.02
CA CYS A 129 -16.35 15.00 0.12
C CYS A 129 -16.89 14.83 -1.30
N VAL A 130 -15.99 14.63 -2.26
CA VAL A 130 -16.32 14.23 -3.64
C VAL A 130 -15.56 12.97 -4.02
N GLY A 131 -16.00 12.32 -5.10
CA GLY A 131 -15.37 11.09 -5.59
C GLY A 131 -15.54 9.93 -4.62
N TYR A 132 -16.72 9.78 -4.03
CA TYR A 132 -17.08 8.66 -3.15
C TYR A 132 -16.15 8.56 -1.92
N GLY A 133 -16.06 9.65 -1.14
CA GLY A 133 -15.20 9.69 0.05
C GLY A 133 -13.71 9.94 -0.21
N GLN A 134 -13.27 9.99 -1.46
CA GLN A 134 -11.85 10.05 -1.79
C GLN A 134 -11.23 11.45 -1.66
N ASN A 135 -12.02 12.51 -1.76
CA ASN A 135 -11.58 13.89 -1.70
C ASN A 135 -12.43 14.67 -0.70
N ILE A 136 -11.98 14.70 0.55
CA ILE A 136 -12.63 15.48 1.61
C ILE A 136 -12.42 16.98 1.32
N LEU A 137 -13.53 17.68 1.15
CA LEU A 137 -13.60 19.13 0.98
C LEU A 137 -13.48 19.86 2.32
N ALA A 138 -14.07 19.29 3.36
CA ALA A 138 -13.93 19.69 4.75
C ALA A 138 -14.34 18.53 5.67
N SER A 139 -13.70 18.42 6.83
CA SER A 139 -14.19 17.58 7.94
C SER A 139 -14.09 18.31 9.27
N ARG A 140 -14.84 17.81 10.25
CA ARG A 140 -14.86 18.31 11.63
C ARG A 140 -15.28 17.20 12.59
N GLU A 141 -14.61 17.13 13.74
CA GLU A 141 -15.04 16.31 14.86
C GLU A 141 -16.18 17.00 15.62
N VAL A 142 -17.13 16.19 16.07
CA VAL A 142 -18.26 16.58 16.91
C VAL A 142 -18.00 15.99 18.28
N VAL A 143 -17.78 16.85 19.26
CA VAL A 143 -17.60 16.42 20.65
C VAL A 143 -18.95 16.37 21.37
N ASP A 144 -19.08 15.49 22.37
CA ASP A 144 -20.34 15.33 23.11
C ASP A 144 -20.85 16.64 23.74
N THR A 145 -19.96 17.55 24.16
CA THR A 145 -20.31 18.87 24.70
C THR A 145 -20.93 19.84 23.69
N GLU A 146 -20.85 19.55 22.38
CA GLU A 146 -21.56 20.31 21.34
C GLU A 146 -23.02 19.85 21.14
N LEU A 147 -23.35 18.66 21.65
CA LEU A 147 -24.67 18.07 21.54
C LEU A 147 -25.47 18.25 22.84
N LEU A 148 -26.78 18.09 22.76
CA LEU A 148 -27.68 18.14 23.90
C LEU A 148 -28.32 16.76 24.12
N PRO A 149 -28.28 16.23 25.36
CA PRO A 149 -29.02 15.01 25.70
C PRO A 149 -30.50 15.16 25.36
N ASP A 150 -31.05 14.17 24.65
CA ASP A 150 -32.44 14.04 24.23
C ASP A 150 -33.02 15.20 23.39
N LYS A 151 -32.18 16.11 22.89
CA LYS A 151 -32.61 17.24 22.05
C LYS A 151 -31.79 17.35 20.77
N TYR A 152 -32.47 17.55 19.64
CA TYR A 152 -31.81 17.81 18.37
C TYR A 152 -31.13 19.18 18.33
N VAL A 153 -29.91 19.19 17.79
CA VAL A 153 -29.15 20.39 17.44
C VAL A 153 -28.63 20.29 16.01
N GLN A 154 -28.31 21.44 15.40
CA GLN A 154 -27.78 21.55 14.04
C GLN A 154 -26.28 21.83 14.08
N ILE A 155 -25.49 20.87 13.60
CA ILE A 155 -24.04 20.92 13.58
C ILE A 155 -23.58 21.31 12.17
N PRO A 156 -23.04 22.53 11.96
CA PRO A 156 -22.66 23.00 10.63
C PRO A 156 -21.29 22.49 10.17
N LEU A 157 -21.12 22.38 8.85
CA LEU A 157 -19.86 22.14 8.16
C LEU A 157 -19.81 23.00 6.90
N PHE A 158 -18.87 23.94 6.84
CA PHE A 158 -18.68 24.83 5.69
C PHE A 158 -17.58 24.27 4.78
N PHE A 159 -17.80 24.33 3.47
CA PHE A 159 -16.84 23.83 2.49
C PHE A 159 -16.95 24.56 1.15
N ARG A 160 -15.86 24.54 0.39
CA ARG A 160 -15.84 24.93 -1.01
C ARG A 160 -16.01 23.70 -1.90
N TYR A 161 -16.89 23.81 -2.88
CA TYR A 161 -17.18 22.75 -3.84
C TYR A 161 -16.94 23.27 -5.25
N ASP A 162 -16.05 22.61 -5.99
CA ASP A 162 -15.67 22.99 -7.36
C ASP A 162 -16.19 22.01 -8.44
N GLY A 163 -16.82 20.90 -8.05
CA GLY A 163 -17.42 19.92 -8.97
C GLY A 163 -17.30 18.47 -8.49
N GLY A 164 -18.08 17.56 -9.12
CA GLY A 164 -18.11 16.13 -8.83
C GLY A 164 -19.30 15.69 -7.96
N LYS A 165 -19.46 14.39 -7.74
CA LYS A 165 -20.52 13.88 -6.86
C LYS A 165 -20.20 14.24 -5.41
N LEU A 166 -20.77 15.34 -4.91
CA LEU A 166 -20.74 15.71 -3.50
C LEU A 166 -21.39 14.61 -2.69
N GLU A 167 -20.87 14.35 -1.50
CA GLU A 167 -21.41 13.47 -0.48
C GLU A 167 -21.12 14.10 0.89
N CYS A 168 -22.07 14.06 1.82
CA CYS A 168 -21.86 14.49 3.20
C CYS A 168 -22.01 13.27 4.12
N ARG A 169 -21.14 13.15 5.12
CA ARG A 169 -21.04 11.95 5.95
C ARG A 169 -21.00 12.29 7.42
N LEU A 170 -21.53 11.39 8.23
CA LEU A 170 -21.38 11.39 9.68
C LEU A 170 -20.93 10.00 10.11
N ARG A 171 -19.68 9.90 10.54
CA ARG A 171 -19.09 8.70 11.18
C ARG A 171 -19.28 8.79 12.68
N TRP A 172 -19.99 7.82 13.25
CA TRP A 172 -20.16 7.66 14.69
C TRP A 172 -18.96 6.93 15.28
N THR A 173 -18.38 7.43 16.39
CA THR A 173 -17.15 6.90 17.03
C THR A 173 -17.40 5.81 18.07
N ALA A 174 -18.65 5.38 18.25
CA ALA A 174 -19.05 4.43 19.29
C ALA A 174 -18.77 4.88 20.75
N TYR A 175 -18.50 6.17 20.97
CA TYR A 175 -18.24 6.71 22.31
C TYR A 175 -19.53 6.96 23.12
N ALA A 176 -20.54 7.56 22.49
CA ALA A 176 -21.86 7.85 23.08
C ALA A 176 -22.96 7.64 22.03
N SER A 177 -24.14 7.23 22.47
CA SER A 177 -25.28 6.91 21.62
C SER A 177 -25.85 8.16 20.94
N LEU A 178 -26.11 8.08 19.63
CA LEU A 178 -26.56 9.21 18.81
C LEU A 178 -27.82 8.89 18.00
N ARG A 179 -28.64 9.92 17.74
CA ARG A 179 -29.63 9.94 16.65
C ARG A 179 -29.28 11.01 15.63
N VAL A 180 -29.43 10.65 14.36
CA VAL A 180 -29.30 11.57 13.23
C VAL A 180 -30.64 11.63 12.51
N ASP A 181 -31.18 12.83 12.35
CA ASP A 181 -32.47 13.06 11.69
C ASP A 181 -32.28 13.36 10.20
N ARG A 182 -31.55 14.43 9.87
CA ARG A 182 -31.39 14.87 8.48
C ARG A 182 -30.16 15.74 8.29
N VAL A 183 -29.82 15.98 7.03
CA VAL A 183 -28.82 17.00 6.65
C VAL A 183 -29.50 18.07 5.78
N SER A 184 -29.26 19.33 6.13
CA SER A 184 -29.74 20.49 5.38
C SER A 184 -28.56 21.24 4.75
N LEU A 185 -28.59 21.45 3.44
CA LEU A 185 -27.53 22.07 2.67
C LEU A 185 -27.95 23.44 2.16
N PHE A 186 -27.11 24.44 2.37
CA PHE A 186 -27.30 25.82 1.90
C PHE A 186 -26.09 26.28 1.09
N ARG A 187 -26.33 27.03 0.01
CA ARG A 187 -25.30 27.83 -0.66
C ARG A 187 -25.08 29.11 0.14
N VAL A 188 -23.83 29.47 0.37
CA VAL A 188 -23.45 30.64 1.18
C VAL A 188 -22.70 31.64 0.32
N GLU A 189 -23.18 32.88 0.27
CA GLU A 189 -22.58 33.96 -0.53
C GLU A 189 -21.97 35.04 0.37
N GLY A 190 -20.91 35.70 -0.12
CA GLY A 190 -20.27 36.82 0.57
C GLY A 190 -19.33 36.46 1.73
N VAL A 191 -19.00 35.18 1.92
CA VAL A 191 -18.15 34.70 3.01
C VAL A 191 -16.85 34.13 2.49
N GLN A 192 -15.73 34.60 3.03
CA GLN A 192 -14.50 33.79 3.06
C GLN A 192 -14.73 32.69 4.10
N THR A 193 -15.03 31.47 3.65
CA THR A 193 -15.22 30.35 4.57
C THR A 193 -14.00 30.21 5.48
N PRO A 194 -14.18 29.94 6.78
CA PRO A 194 -13.10 29.33 7.55
C PRO A 194 -12.67 28.11 6.73
N PRO A 195 -11.37 27.93 6.44
CA PRO A 195 -10.95 26.68 5.85
C PRO A 195 -11.46 25.59 6.79
N GLY A 196 -12.24 24.63 6.28
CA GLY A 196 -12.34 23.33 6.93
C GLY A 196 -10.93 22.79 7.16
N ILE A 197 -10.78 21.66 7.84
CA ILE A 197 -9.46 20.99 7.89
C ILE A 197 -9.03 20.73 6.43
N GLN A 198 -8.20 21.62 5.90
CA GLN A 198 -7.66 21.54 4.56
C GLN A 198 -6.46 20.62 4.67
N ARG A 199 -6.38 19.65 3.76
CA ARG A 199 -5.21 18.80 3.62
C ARG A 199 -3.95 19.66 3.74
N VAL A 200 -3.14 19.40 4.75
CA VAL A 200 -1.80 19.98 4.81
C VAL A 200 -0.88 19.22 3.87
N ALA A 201 0.25 19.82 3.51
CA ALA A 201 1.28 19.09 2.80
C ALA A 201 1.66 17.83 3.60
N PRO A 202 1.85 16.67 2.93
CA PRO A 202 2.36 15.48 3.59
C PRO A 202 3.67 15.77 4.36
N PRO A 203 3.94 15.07 5.47
CA PRO A 203 5.18 15.23 6.21
C PRO A 203 6.38 14.99 5.30
N GLN A 204 7.40 15.82 5.44
CA GLN A 204 8.67 15.66 4.73
C GLN A 204 9.75 15.26 5.74
N PRO A 205 10.16 13.97 5.78
CA PRO A 205 11.34 13.56 6.54
C PRO A 205 12.55 14.42 6.16
N SER A 206 13.38 14.76 7.15
CA SER A 206 14.49 15.69 6.92
C SER A 206 15.63 15.09 6.10
N GLY A 207 15.72 13.76 6.03
CA GLY A 207 16.86 13.08 5.45
C GLY A 207 18.04 12.94 6.42
N GLU A 208 17.90 13.42 7.66
CA GLU A 208 18.88 13.36 8.73
C GLU A 208 18.41 12.46 9.89
N PRO A 209 19.33 11.93 10.74
CA PRO A 209 20.78 11.98 10.58
C PRO A 209 21.26 11.06 9.45
N LYS A 210 22.41 11.42 8.86
CA LYS A 210 23.22 10.56 7.99
C LYS A 210 24.43 9.99 8.73
N ASP A 211 25.16 9.11 8.05
CA ASP A 211 26.43 8.53 8.52
C ASP A 211 26.36 7.83 9.88
N LEU A 212 25.21 7.22 10.19
CA LEU A 212 25.01 6.48 11.42
C LEU A 212 26.04 5.34 11.55
N PRO A 213 26.60 5.12 12.76
CA PRO A 213 27.47 3.98 13.00
C PRO A 213 26.66 2.68 12.95
N VAL A 214 27.24 1.62 12.40
CA VAL A 214 26.60 0.30 12.42
C VAL A 214 26.82 -0.34 13.79
N THR A 215 25.73 -0.53 14.53
CA THR A 215 25.71 -1.33 15.76
C THR A 215 25.30 -2.78 15.45
N PRO A 216 25.57 -3.75 16.35
CA PRO A 216 25.14 -5.13 16.16
C PRO A 216 23.62 -5.23 15.99
N SER A 217 23.20 -6.08 15.05
CA SER A 217 21.78 -6.42 14.87
C SER A 217 21.29 -7.30 16.02
N PRO A 218 20.04 -7.13 16.49
CA PRO A 218 19.46 -8.03 17.48
C PRO A 218 19.23 -9.42 16.90
N SER A 219 19.25 -10.44 17.76
CA SER A 219 18.87 -11.81 17.41
C SER A 219 17.36 -11.94 17.16
N LEU A 220 16.92 -12.98 16.44
CA LEU A 220 15.50 -13.22 16.18
C LEU A 220 14.65 -13.32 17.47
N SER A 221 15.21 -13.88 18.55
CA SER A 221 14.54 -13.98 19.85
C SER A 221 14.42 -12.64 20.59
N GLU A 222 15.37 -11.72 20.38
CA GLU A 222 15.29 -10.36 20.93
C GLU A 222 14.30 -9.50 20.14
N ILE A 223 14.25 -9.70 18.82
CA ILE A 223 13.29 -9.04 17.93
C ILE A 223 11.87 -9.50 18.27
N PHE A 224 11.56 -10.79 18.20
CA PHE A 224 10.20 -11.28 18.41
C PHE A 224 10.02 -11.83 19.83
N ALA A 225 9.77 -10.92 20.78
CA ALA A 225 9.52 -11.25 22.18
C ALA A 225 8.26 -12.14 22.35
N LYS A 226 8.48 -13.46 22.38
CA LYS A 226 7.43 -14.45 22.60
C LYS A 226 6.92 -14.39 24.03
N SER A 227 5.60 -14.35 24.20
CA SER A 227 4.99 -14.57 25.51
C SER A 227 5.26 -16.00 26.01
N PRO A 228 5.15 -16.29 27.32
CA PRO A 228 5.16 -17.66 27.84
C PRO A 228 4.03 -18.51 27.21
N PRO A 229 4.12 -19.86 27.26
CA PRO A 229 3.02 -20.71 26.84
C PRO A 229 1.69 -20.35 27.54
N PRO A 230 0.55 -20.38 26.82
CA PRO A 230 -0.74 -20.09 27.42
C PRO A 230 -1.06 -20.97 28.62
N ALA A 231 -1.86 -20.45 29.55
CA ALA A 231 -2.42 -21.23 30.63
C ALA A 231 -3.31 -22.37 30.09
N GLU A 232 -3.42 -23.46 30.85
CA GLU A 232 -4.26 -24.60 30.44
C GLU A 232 -5.73 -24.20 30.24
N THR A 233 -6.21 -23.25 31.05
CA THR A 233 -7.52 -22.64 30.91
C THR A 233 -7.35 -21.18 30.51
N LEU A 234 -7.97 -20.78 29.38
CA LEU A 234 -8.09 -19.38 28.99
C LEU A 234 -9.44 -18.81 29.41
N LEU A 235 -9.42 -17.58 29.92
CA LEU A 235 -10.59 -16.75 30.15
C LEU A 235 -10.92 -16.03 28.86
N VAL A 236 -12.08 -16.32 28.30
CA VAL A 236 -12.50 -15.81 27.00
C VAL A 236 -13.65 -14.82 27.19
N ALA A 237 -13.41 -13.56 26.81
CA ALA A 237 -14.39 -12.48 26.91
C ALA A 237 -14.68 -11.90 25.53
N ASP A 238 -15.96 -11.73 25.19
CA ASP A 238 -16.35 -11.01 23.98
C ASP A 238 -16.39 -9.52 24.26
N ILE A 239 -15.47 -8.78 23.65
CA ILE A 239 -15.33 -7.34 23.89
C ILE A 239 -15.90 -6.50 22.74
N ARG A 240 -16.36 -7.13 21.65
CA ARG A 240 -17.00 -6.44 20.52
C ARG A 240 -18.18 -5.56 20.96
N PRO A 241 -19.04 -5.97 21.92
CA PRO A 241 -20.14 -5.14 22.38
C PRO A 241 -19.70 -3.94 23.24
N GLN A 242 -18.45 -3.91 23.72
CA GLN A 242 -17.97 -2.85 24.61
C GLN A 242 -17.60 -1.59 23.81
N PRO A 243 -17.83 -0.38 24.35
CA PRO A 243 -17.31 0.86 23.76
C PRO A 243 -15.78 0.84 23.63
N ALA A 244 -15.24 1.62 22.69
CA ALA A 244 -13.82 1.64 22.32
C ALA A 244 -12.87 1.91 23.51
N ASP A 245 -13.27 2.73 24.47
CA ASP A 245 -12.48 3.03 25.66
C ASP A 245 -12.42 1.85 26.66
N TRP A 246 -13.51 1.10 26.82
CA TRP A 246 -13.51 -0.18 27.55
C TRP A 246 -12.69 -1.25 26.82
N GLN A 247 -12.77 -1.32 25.50
CA GLN A 247 -11.92 -2.22 24.72
C GLN A 247 -10.42 -1.90 24.94
N MET A 248 -10.05 -0.62 24.90
CA MET A 248 -8.67 -0.17 25.16
C MET A 248 -8.21 -0.54 26.59
N LEU A 249 -9.08 -0.35 27.59
CA LEU A 249 -8.82 -0.79 28.97
C LEU A 249 -8.56 -2.29 29.01
N LEU A 250 -9.42 -3.10 28.39
CA LEU A 250 -9.34 -4.56 28.42
C LEU A 250 -8.12 -5.09 27.66
N PHE A 251 -7.70 -4.47 26.56
CA PHE A 251 -6.44 -4.81 25.90
C PHE A 251 -5.22 -4.48 26.77
N SER A 252 -5.23 -3.33 27.46
CA SER A 252 -4.14 -3.01 28.40
C SER A 252 -4.07 -3.99 29.57
N LEU A 253 -5.23 -4.40 30.11
CA LEU A 253 -5.33 -5.44 31.14
C LEU A 253 -4.81 -6.79 30.63
N GLN A 254 -5.22 -7.19 29.42
CA GLN A 254 -4.75 -8.41 28.77
C GLN A 254 -3.23 -8.42 28.67
N GLY A 255 -2.62 -7.32 28.21
CA GLY A 255 -1.16 -7.19 28.12
C GLY A 255 -0.46 -7.34 29.47
N ILE A 256 -1.00 -6.73 30.54
CA ILE A 256 -0.43 -6.83 31.90
C ILE A 256 -0.47 -8.27 32.41
N VAL A 257 -1.62 -8.93 32.29
CA VAL A 257 -1.84 -10.29 32.80
C VAL A 257 -1.05 -11.29 31.98
N ASN A 258 -1.14 -11.20 30.64
CA ASN A 258 -0.56 -12.18 29.74
C ASN A 258 0.97 -12.11 29.68
N ARG A 259 1.58 -10.96 30.00
CA ARG A 259 3.04 -10.83 30.14
C ARG A 259 3.64 -11.89 31.07
N GLN A 260 2.98 -12.18 32.19
CA GLN A 260 3.44 -13.18 33.16
C GLN A 260 3.11 -14.60 32.70
N ARG A 261 1.85 -14.79 32.27
CA ARG A 261 1.35 -16.04 31.71
C ARG A 261 0.06 -15.73 30.96
N PRO A 262 -0.07 -16.05 29.66
CA PRO A 262 -1.29 -15.76 28.91
C PRO A 262 -2.49 -16.49 29.51
N GLN A 263 -3.47 -15.72 29.98
CA GLN A 263 -4.69 -16.18 30.66
C GLN A 263 -5.95 -15.55 30.07
N ILE A 264 -5.86 -14.34 29.52
CA ILE A 264 -6.98 -13.63 28.92
C ILE A 264 -6.89 -13.76 27.40
N TYR A 265 -7.98 -14.17 26.76
CA TYR A 265 -8.19 -14.14 25.33
C TYR A 265 -9.47 -13.36 25.04
N VAL A 266 -9.43 -12.40 24.13
CA VAL A 266 -10.58 -11.56 23.81
C VAL A 266 -11.14 -11.91 22.44
N LEU A 267 -12.46 -11.87 22.29
CA LEU A 267 -13.08 -11.86 20.97
C LEU A 267 -13.28 -10.40 20.59
N PHE A 268 -12.46 -9.93 19.66
CA PHE A 268 -12.51 -8.57 19.11
C PHE A 268 -12.77 -8.64 17.60
N ASN A 269 -12.06 -9.53 16.91
CA ASN A 269 -12.27 -9.82 15.50
C ASN A 269 -13.22 -11.01 15.33
N GLU A 270 -13.89 -11.08 14.18
CA GLU A 270 -14.85 -12.16 13.89
C GLU A 270 -14.19 -13.54 13.80
N THR A 271 -12.91 -13.59 13.44
CA THR A 271 -12.12 -14.81 13.32
C THR A 271 -11.46 -15.27 14.63
N ASP A 272 -11.50 -14.48 15.71
CA ASP A 272 -10.85 -14.84 16.98
C ASP A 272 -11.37 -16.16 17.55
N GLN A 273 -12.69 -16.38 17.45
CA GLN A 273 -13.29 -17.63 17.88
C GLN A 273 -12.75 -18.83 17.09
N PHE A 274 -12.57 -18.66 15.78
CA PHE A 274 -12.06 -19.69 14.90
C PHE A 274 -10.61 -20.08 15.26
N TRP A 275 -9.75 -19.10 15.54
CA TRP A 275 -8.37 -19.38 15.94
C TRP A 275 -8.27 -20.03 17.32
N LEU A 276 -9.11 -19.60 18.26
CA LEU A 276 -9.20 -20.24 19.56
C LEU A 276 -9.61 -21.70 19.43
N ASP A 277 -10.58 -22.02 18.58
CA ASP A 277 -11.02 -23.41 18.36
C ASP A 277 -9.92 -24.25 17.70
N TRP A 278 -9.16 -23.69 16.76
CA TRP A 278 -7.97 -24.36 16.22
C TRP A 278 -6.92 -24.64 17.31
N MET A 279 -6.63 -23.67 18.18
CA MET A 279 -5.69 -23.88 19.28
C MET A 279 -6.15 -24.98 20.25
N ARG A 280 -7.46 -25.12 20.45
CA ARG A 280 -8.05 -26.20 21.26
C ARG A 280 -7.93 -27.54 20.56
N GLN A 281 -8.23 -27.60 19.27
CA GLN A 281 -8.09 -28.82 18.46
C GLN A 281 -6.65 -29.35 18.46
N ARG A 282 -5.67 -28.44 18.40
CA ARG A 282 -4.22 -28.78 18.47
C ARG A 282 -3.73 -29.06 19.90
N GLY A 283 -4.56 -28.84 20.92
CA GLY A 283 -4.24 -29.13 22.31
C GLY A 283 -3.36 -28.09 23.01
N TRP A 284 -3.05 -26.95 22.37
CA TRP A 284 -2.31 -25.86 23.02
C TRP A 284 -3.14 -25.13 24.08
N VAL A 285 -4.47 -25.14 23.93
CA VAL A 285 -5.43 -24.64 24.91
C VAL A 285 -6.34 -25.79 25.33
N LYS A 286 -6.28 -26.21 26.58
CA LYS A 286 -7.05 -27.38 27.05
C LYS A 286 -8.49 -27.03 27.39
N ARG A 287 -8.71 -25.88 28.04
CA ARG A 287 -10.02 -25.44 28.55
C ARG A 287 -10.26 -23.97 28.27
N VAL A 288 -11.54 -23.61 28.18
CA VAL A 288 -12.01 -22.23 28.04
C VAL A 288 -13.07 -21.96 29.09
N GLU A 289 -12.93 -20.86 29.81
CA GLU A 289 -13.95 -20.30 30.68
C GLU A 289 -14.49 -19.02 30.03
N ARG A 290 -15.80 -18.99 29.72
CA ARG A 290 -16.43 -17.81 29.10
C ARG A 290 -16.78 -16.79 30.18
N VAL A 291 -16.33 -15.55 29.99
CA VAL A 291 -16.66 -14.42 30.86
C VAL A 291 -17.78 -13.62 30.20
N SER A 292 -18.99 -13.68 30.78
CA SER A 292 -20.18 -13.04 30.22
C SER A 292 -20.16 -11.52 30.31
N ASN A 293 -19.58 -10.96 31.38
CA ASN A 293 -19.35 -9.53 31.52
C ASN A 293 -17.84 -9.23 31.49
N PRO A 294 -17.28 -8.74 30.36
CA PRO A 294 -15.85 -8.48 30.22
C PRO A 294 -15.27 -7.55 31.29
N GLN A 295 -16.06 -6.61 31.82
CA GLN A 295 -15.60 -5.65 32.83
C GLN A 295 -15.19 -6.33 34.15
N GLN A 296 -15.74 -7.52 34.44
CA GLN A 296 -15.37 -8.31 35.62
C GLN A 296 -13.92 -8.81 35.58
N LEU A 297 -13.29 -8.88 34.40
CA LEU A 297 -11.88 -9.22 34.28
C LEU A 297 -10.99 -8.26 35.09
N LEU A 298 -11.33 -6.97 35.14
CA LEU A 298 -10.56 -5.99 35.90
C LEU A 298 -10.59 -6.30 37.41
N GLN A 299 -11.74 -6.72 37.94
CA GLN A 299 -11.86 -7.11 39.34
C GLN A 299 -11.11 -8.42 39.61
N ARG A 300 -11.23 -9.41 38.72
CA ARG A 300 -10.55 -10.70 38.85
C ARG A 300 -9.03 -10.57 38.87
N PHE A 301 -8.48 -9.64 38.11
CA PHE A 301 -7.04 -9.38 38.03
C PHE A 301 -6.62 -8.10 38.75
N ARG A 302 -7.40 -7.64 39.73
CA ARG A 302 -7.13 -6.39 40.47
C ARG A 302 -5.73 -6.35 41.08
N ALA A 303 -5.21 -7.51 41.51
CA ALA A 303 -3.86 -7.65 42.10
C ALA A 303 -2.73 -7.42 41.08
N ALA A 304 -2.97 -7.64 39.78
CA ALA A 304 -1.98 -7.39 38.72
C ALA A 304 -1.92 -5.90 38.31
N VAL A 305 -2.98 -5.12 38.62
CA VAL A 305 -3.13 -3.72 38.21
C VAL A 305 -2.75 -2.78 39.36
N LYS A 306 -1.77 -1.90 39.15
CA LYS A 306 -1.35 -0.90 40.16
C LYS A 306 -2.19 0.37 40.16
N GLY A 307 -2.84 0.69 39.05
CA GLY A 307 -3.69 1.86 38.92
C GLY A 307 -4.16 2.08 37.49
N MET A 308 -4.55 3.32 37.17
CA MET A 308 -4.98 3.74 35.85
C MET A 308 -4.20 4.94 35.32
N VAL A 309 -4.08 5.04 34.01
CA VAL A 309 -3.59 6.22 33.30
C VAL A 309 -4.74 6.83 32.51
N ILE A 310 -5.08 8.08 32.82
CA ILE A 310 -6.21 8.79 32.21
C ILE A 310 -5.71 9.49 30.95
N THR A 311 -6.34 9.20 29.81
CA THR A 311 -6.02 9.83 28.51
C THR A 311 -6.57 11.26 28.40
N ASP A 312 -6.01 12.05 27.50
CA ASP A 312 -6.56 13.35 27.10
C ASP A 312 -7.32 13.21 25.78
N PRO A 313 -8.66 13.37 25.78
CA PRO A 313 -9.45 13.35 24.54
C PRO A 313 -9.00 14.42 23.53
N ALA A 314 -8.49 15.56 24.02
CA ALA A 314 -8.08 16.67 23.16
C ALA A 314 -6.75 16.41 22.44
N VAL A 315 -5.94 15.44 22.88
CA VAL A 315 -4.63 15.13 22.29
C VAL A 315 -4.53 13.63 22.01
N PRO A 316 -4.82 13.18 20.77
CA PRO A 316 -4.87 11.75 20.43
C PRO A 316 -3.61 10.96 20.78
N ALA A 317 -2.41 11.56 20.66
CA ALA A 317 -1.15 10.92 21.05
C ALA A 317 -1.12 10.41 22.50
N THR A 318 -1.96 10.95 23.39
CA THR A 318 -2.03 10.50 24.79
C THR A 318 -2.54 9.07 24.94
N LYS A 319 -3.30 8.51 23.99
CA LYS A 319 -3.66 7.07 24.00
C LYS A 319 -2.42 6.19 23.86
N ASN A 320 -1.48 6.60 23.01
CA ASN A 320 -0.19 5.92 22.84
C ASN A 320 0.72 6.11 24.05
N VAL A 321 0.84 7.34 24.57
CA VAL A 321 1.62 7.62 25.79
C VAL A 321 1.07 6.87 27.01
N ALA A 322 -0.25 6.82 27.17
CA ALA A 322 -0.90 6.07 28.25
C ALA A 322 -0.64 4.57 28.14
N THR A 323 -0.60 4.03 26.91
CA THR A 323 -0.25 2.62 26.67
C THR A 323 1.20 2.31 27.04
N MET A 324 2.13 3.23 26.78
CA MET A 324 3.53 3.09 27.22
C MET A 324 3.63 3.11 28.74
N LEU A 325 2.96 4.07 29.40
CA LEU A 325 2.88 4.16 30.87
C LEU A 325 2.23 2.92 31.49
N ALA A 326 1.16 2.40 30.87
CA ALA A 326 0.51 1.15 31.26
C ALA A 326 1.49 -0.02 31.29
N GLY A 327 2.31 -0.15 30.23
CA GLY A 327 3.38 -1.15 30.13
C GLY A 327 4.43 -1.02 31.23
N VAL A 328 4.88 0.19 31.54
CA VAL A 328 5.91 0.44 32.55
C VAL A 328 5.38 0.23 33.98
N HIS A 329 4.21 0.76 34.29
CA HIS A 329 3.69 0.84 35.65
C HIS A 329 2.67 -0.25 36.01
N ASN A 330 2.38 -1.18 35.11
CA ASN A 330 1.28 -2.16 35.26
C ASN A 330 -0.05 -1.45 35.58
N ALA A 331 -0.38 -0.43 34.80
CA ALA A 331 -1.60 0.37 34.95
C ALA A 331 -2.52 0.13 33.76
N VAL A 332 -3.83 0.20 33.94
CA VAL A 332 -4.77 0.13 32.81
C VAL A 332 -4.96 1.50 32.17
N VAL A 333 -5.22 1.54 30.87
CA VAL A 333 -5.55 2.79 30.16
C VAL A 333 -7.03 3.08 30.34
N ALA A 334 -7.38 4.32 30.69
CA ALA A 334 -8.76 4.75 30.90
C ALA A 334 -9.05 6.08 30.22
N SER A 335 -10.23 6.20 29.59
CA SER A 335 -10.80 7.50 29.22
C SER A 335 -11.23 8.26 30.50
N PRO A 336 -11.41 9.58 30.43
CA PRO A 336 -11.95 10.35 31.55
C PRO A 336 -13.29 9.82 32.04
N ARG A 337 -14.13 9.30 31.13
CA ARG A 337 -15.44 8.72 31.43
C ARG A 337 -15.36 7.50 32.30
N ILE A 338 -14.61 6.48 31.88
CA ILE A 338 -14.54 5.24 32.64
C ILE A 338 -13.71 5.45 33.92
N ALA A 339 -12.72 6.35 33.91
CA ALA A 339 -11.94 6.68 35.10
C ALA A 339 -12.80 7.16 36.28
N ARG A 340 -13.89 7.91 36.04
CA ARG A 340 -14.81 8.36 37.11
C ARG A 340 -15.48 7.20 37.86
N GLY A 341 -15.77 6.11 37.15
CA GLY A 341 -16.42 4.93 37.72
C GLY A 341 -15.46 3.90 38.32
N LEU A 342 -14.15 4.07 38.13
CA LEU A 342 -13.15 3.09 38.55
C LEU A 342 -12.50 3.48 39.88
N SER A 343 -12.59 2.59 40.87
CA SER A 343 -11.88 2.73 42.15
C SER A 343 -10.41 2.28 42.04
N LEU A 344 -9.63 2.91 41.15
CA LEU A 344 -8.21 2.65 40.94
C LEU A 344 -7.35 3.89 41.25
N PRO A 345 -6.13 3.72 41.81
CA PRO A 345 -5.18 4.83 41.93
C PRO A 345 -4.86 5.44 40.56
N VAL A 346 -4.82 6.78 40.48
CA VAL A 346 -4.38 7.48 39.26
C VAL A 346 -2.86 7.51 39.25
N ILE A 347 -2.26 6.77 38.32
CA ILE A 347 -0.80 6.74 38.11
C ILE A 347 -0.36 7.99 37.35
N ALA A 348 -1.13 8.39 36.34
CA ALA A 348 -0.94 9.64 35.62
C ALA A 348 -2.28 10.11 35.04
N ASP A 349 -2.50 11.42 35.13
CA ASP A 349 -3.59 12.10 34.41
C ASP A 349 -2.95 12.90 33.28
N LEU A 350 -3.26 12.57 32.03
CA LEU A 350 -2.64 13.18 30.87
C LEU A 350 -3.38 14.42 30.36
N ARG A 351 -4.56 14.72 30.91
CA ARG A 351 -5.41 15.83 30.48
C ARG A 351 -4.73 17.18 30.64
N GLY A 352 -4.78 18.01 29.60
CA GLY A 352 -4.27 19.37 29.59
C GLY A 352 -2.75 19.49 29.70
N ARG A 353 -1.99 18.37 29.63
CA ARG A 353 -0.52 18.39 29.76
C ARG A 353 0.18 18.93 28.51
N TRP A 354 -0.42 18.75 27.34
CA TRP A 354 0.15 19.14 26.06
C TRP A 354 -0.91 19.74 25.15
N LYS A 355 -0.45 20.46 24.13
CA LYS A 355 -1.31 20.97 23.06
C LYS A 355 -1.09 20.24 21.74
N LYS A 356 0.12 19.72 21.52
CA LYS A 356 0.48 18.97 20.31
C LYS A 356 0.85 17.52 20.60
N ASN A 357 0.59 16.66 19.63
CA ASN A 357 0.94 15.24 19.62
C ASN A 357 2.46 15.04 19.77
N VAL A 358 3.26 15.82 19.03
CA VAL A 358 4.72 15.75 19.09
C VAL A 358 5.28 16.02 20.47
N ASP A 359 4.68 16.93 21.26
CA ASP A 359 5.15 17.26 22.61
C ASP A 359 4.91 16.09 23.58
N ALA A 360 3.79 15.40 23.42
CA ALA A 360 3.48 14.20 24.21
C ALA A 360 4.47 13.05 23.90
N TYR A 361 4.78 12.83 22.61
CA TYR A 361 5.79 11.84 22.21
C TYR A 361 7.21 12.23 22.62
N ARG A 362 7.56 13.52 22.52
CA ARG A 362 8.85 14.06 22.98
C ARG A 362 9.05 13.77 24.47
N TRP A 363 8.03 14.09 25.29
CA TRP A 363 8.06 13.78 26.71
C TRP A 363 8.21 12.28 26.98
N ALA A 364 7.47 11.43 26.25
CA ALA A 364 7.60 9.98 26.39
C ALA A 364 9.01 9.49 26.02
N TYR A 365 9.60 10.04 24.95
CA TYR A 365 10.98 9.73 24.55
C TYR A 365 12.00 10.14 25.61
N GLU A 366 11.85 11.33 26.21
CA GLU A 366 12.79 11.82 27.22
C GLU A 366 12.65 11.11 28.57
N THR A 367 11.45 10.65 28.94
CA THR A 367 11.16 10.13 30.29
C THR A 367 10.98 8.62 30.38
N LEU A 368 10.49 7.98 29.31
CA LEU A 368 10.18 6.56 29.31
C LEU A 368 11.22 5.72 28.60
N TRP A 369 11.97 6.28 27.64
CA TRP A 369 12.83 5.52 26.72
C TRP A 369 13.68 4.44 27.39
N GLY A 370 14.38 4.76 28.49
CA GLY A 370 15.24 3.80 29.20
C GLY A 370 14.52 2.61 29.86
N GLN A 371 13.19 2.61 29.90
CA GLN A 371 12.34 1.52 30.42
C GLN A 371 11.59 0.78 29.32
N MET A 372 11.74 1.22 28.06
CA MET A 372 11.06 0.67 26.90
C MET A 372 11.93 -0.37 26.19
N ASN A 373 11.30 -1.13 25.31
CA ASN A 373 11.97 -2.12 24.48
C ASN A 373 12.86 -1.44 23.42
N HIS A 374 14.10 -1.93 23.25
CA HIS A 374 15.07 -1.43 22.26
C HIS A 374 15.31 -2.38 21.08
N HIS A 375 14.45 -3.39 20.91
CA HIS A 375 14.46 -4.36 19.80
C HIS A 375 13.12 -4.41 19.05
N LEU A 376 12.09 -3.75 19.57
CA LEU A 376 10.76 -3.59 18.99
C LEU A 376 10.28 -2.15 19.13
N ILE A 377 9.66 -1.62 18.07
CA ILE A 377 9.01 -0.31 18.10
C ILE A 377 7.67 -0.37 17.34
N ALA A 378 6.74 0.54 17.60
CA ALA A 378 5.47 0.60 16.88
C ALA A 378 5.22 1.99 16.28
N CYS A 379 4.86 2.02 14.99
CA CYS A 379 4.27 3.19 14.35
C CYS A 379 2.76 2.97 14.26
N SER A 380 2.00 3.49 15.23
CA SER A 380 0.59 3.13 15.40
C SER A 380 -0.32 4.34 15.58
N TYR A 381 -1.39 4.39 14.79
CA TYR A 381 -2.45 5.37 14.98
C TYR A 381 -3.08 5.21 16.37
N PRO A 382 -3.43 6.32 17.07
CA PRO A 382 -3.99 6.28 18.40
C PRO A 382 -5.25 5.41 18.59
N ASP A 383 -6.05 5.21 17.54
CA ASP A 383 -7.28 4.41 17.63
C ASP A 383 -7.12 2.96 17.14
N HIS A 384 -5.91 2.54 16.79
CA HIS A 384 -5.62 1.12 16.59
C HIS A 384 -5.55 0.40 17.94
N LEU A 385 -6.57 -0.40 18.25
CA LEU A 385 -6.74 -1.01 19.59
C LEU A 385 -6.16 -2.42 19.71
N ALA A 386 -6.32 -3.27 18.71
CA ALA A 386 -6.15 -4.72 18.84
C ALA A 386 -4.73 -5.15 19.27
N LEU A 387 -3.72 -4.42 18.79
CA LEU A 387 -2.30 -4.68 19.07
C LEU A 387 -1.87 -4.33 20.51
N ARG A 388 -2.68 -3.57 21.25
CA ARG A 388 -2.26 -2.95 22.52
C ARG A 388 -1.92 -3.98 23.61
N ASP A 389 -2.47 -5.20 23.58
CA ASP A 389 -2.09 -6.25 24.52
C ASP A 389 -0.58 -6.56 24.42
N TYR A 390 -0.07 -6.72 23.20
CA TYR A 390 1.33 -7.05 22.93
C TYR A 390 2.27 -5.86 23.17
N LEU A 391 1.82 -4.63 22.85
CA LEU A 391 2.62 -3.42 23.12
C LEU A 391 2.80 -3.20 24.62
N VAL A 392 1.72 -3.35 25.39
CA VAL A 392 1.77 -3.28 26.85
C VAL A 392 2.65 -4.41 27.37
N ALA A 393 2.41 -5.67 26.98
CA ALA A 393 3.17 -6.82 27.47
C ALA A 393 4.69 -6.66 27.25
N ASN A 394 5.11 -6.11 26.12
CA ASN A 394 6.52 -5.99 25.76
C ASN A 394 7.14 -4.61 25.98
N ARG A 395 6.40 -3.65 26.56
CA ARG A 395 6.84 -2.26 26.80
C ARG A 395 7.38 -1.60 25.52
N VAL A 396 6.63 -1.73 24.44
CA VAL A 396 7.03 -1.22 23.11
C VAL A 396 6.84 0.29 23.05
N PHE A 397 7.84 1.02 22.55
CA PHE A 397 7.72 2.46 22.31
C PHE A 397 6.80 2.71 21.12
N ILE A 398 5.88 3.68 21.24
CA ILE A 398 4.85 3.95 20.23
C ILE A 398 4.96 5.39 19.76
N PHE A 399 5.00 5.60 18.45
CA PHE A 399 4.92 6.91 17.82
C PHE A 399 3.95 6.90 16.64
N TRP A 400 3.57 8.09 16.17
CA TRP A 400 2.74 8.29 14.98
C TRP A 400 3.24 9.53 14.23
N ILE A 401 3.16 9.50 12.90
CA ILE A 401 3.47 10.64 12.05
C ILE A 401 2.20 10.96 11.28
N SER A 402 1.64 12.14 11.51
CA SER A 402 0.38 12.56 10.90
C SER A 402 0.55 12.80 9.39
N GLY A 403 -0.49 12.47 8.62
CA GLY A 403 -0.62 12.68 7.19
C GLY A 403 -1.27 14.02 6.84
N ALA A 404 -1.88 14.11 5.66
CA ALA A 404 -2.46 15.37 5.19
C ALA A 404 -3.75 15.74 5.94
N ILE A 405 -4.56 14.76 6.38
CA ILE A 405 -5.84 15.01 7.07
C ILE A 405 -5.64 15.18 8.58
N ASP A 406 -5.06 14.17 9.24
CA ASP A 406 -4.80 14.25 10.67
C ASP A 406 -3.70 15.27 11.01
N GLY A 407 -2.81 15.59 10.06
CA GLY A 407 -1.80 16.64 10.20
C GLY A 407 -2.34 18.06 10.15
N ALA A 408 -3.55 18.25 9.62
CA ALA A 408 -4.21 19.54 9.54
C ALA A 408 -4.96 19.92 10.84
N ARG A 409 -4.98 19.00 11.82
CA ARG A 409 -5.54 19.24 13.16
C ARG A 409 -4.63 20.20 13.93
N PRO A 410 -5.17 21.11 14.77
CA PRO A 410 -4.37 22.03 15.59
C PRO A 410 -3.39 21.34 16.55
N THR A 411 -3.66 20.08 16.86
CA THR A 411 -2.87 19.23 17.74
C THR A 411 -1.72 18.52 17.02
N SER A 412 -1.60 18.66 15.70
CA SER A 412 -0.60 17.94 14.91
C SER A 412 0.49 18.88 14.39
N ASP A 413 1.67 18.32 14.18
CA ASP A 413 2.79 18.99 13.52
C ASP A 413 3.56 17.95 12.69
N PRO A 414 3.10 17.62 11.47
CA PRO A 414 3.60 16.47 10.71
C PRO A 414 5.11 16.46 10.52
N ASN A 415 5.71 17.63 10.28
CA ASN A 415 7.15 17.74 10.07
C ASN A 415 7.93 17.61 11.39
N ALA A 416 7.43 18.14 12.51
CA ALA A 416 8.06 17.92 13.80
C ALA A 416 7.93 16.46 14.28
N GLU A 417 6.78 15.84 14.00
CA GLU A 417 6.53 14.41 14.26
C GLU A 417 7.48 13.52 13.44
N ALA A 418 7.67 13.82 12.15
CA ALA A 418 8.61 13.12 11.29
C ALA A 418 10.06 13.23 11.81
N ARG A 419 10.49 14.44 12.22
CA ARG A 419 11.84 14.64 12.81
C ARG A 419 12.03 13.86 14.11
N LEU A 420 11.03 13.86 15.00
CA LEU A 420 11.08 13.05 16.23
C LEU A 420 11.14 11.56 15.89
N ALA A 421 10.39 11.09 14.89
CA ALA A 421 10.47 9.71 14.43
C ALA A 421 11.87 9.36 13.89
N GLU A 422 12.52 10.25 13.14
CA GLU A 422 13.91 10.06 12.68
C GLU A 422 14.88 9.91 13.88
N GLU A 423 14.75 10.72 14.92
CA GLU A 423 15.56 10.60 16.14
C GLU A 423 15.34 9.25 16.84
N ILE A 424 14.09 8.83 16.98
CA ILE A 424 13.71 7.56 17.60
C ILE A 424 14.26 6.38 16.79
N LEU A 425 14.09 6.39 15.46
CA LEU A 425 14.55 5.33 14.56
C LEU A 425 16.09 5.24 14.53
N ALA A 426 16.79 6.38 14.59
CA ALA A 426 18.24 6.45 14.71
C ALA A 426 18.76 5.84 16.01
N LYS A 427 18.01 5.96 17.10
CA LYS A 427 18.39 5.43 18.41
C LYS A 427 18.22 3.91 18.52
N MET A 428 17.33 3.32 17.72
CA MET A 428 17.13 1.88 17.65
C MET A 428 18.27 1.19 16.87
N PRO A 429 18.71 -0.01 17.28
CA PRO A 429 19.64 -0.82 16.49
C PRO A 429 19.15 -1.05 15.05
N PRO A 430 20.04 -1.22 14.06
CA PRO A 430 19.62 -1.67 12.72
C PRO A 430 18.91 -3.03 12.83
N ASN A 431 18.10 -3.35 11.82
CA ASN A 431 17.33 -4.60 11.74
C ASN A 431 16.32 -4.78 12.88
N THR A 432 15.84 -3.68 13.45
CA THR A 432 14.72 -3.64 14.39
C THR A 432 13.39 -3.71 13.63
N CYS A 433 12.44 -4.47 14.19
CA CYS A 433 11.08 -4.57 13.67
C CYS A 433 10.22 -3.37 14.11
N VAL A 434 9.51 -2.77 13.15
CA VAL A 434 8.43 -1.80 13.37
C VAL A 434 7.11 -2.55 13.30
N LEU A 435 6.30 -2.48 14.35
CA LEU A 435 4.96 -3.07 14.44
C LEU A 435 3.88 -2.05 14.05
N SER A 436 2.65 -2.54 13.85
CA SER A 436 1.46 -1.81 13.40
C SER A 436 1.56 -1.44 11.91
N TYR A 437 1.08 -0.26 11.51
CA TYR A 437 1.07 0.18 10.11
C TYR A 437 1.07 1.72 10.05
N PRO A 438 1.88 2.36 9.19
CA PRO A 438 2.01 3.83 9.12
C PRO A 438 0.84 4.52 8.37
N TRP A 439 -0.30 3.83 8.27
CA TRP A 439 -1.49 4.25 7.55
C TRP A 439 -2.74 3.82 8.33
N ALA A 440 -3.71 4.72 8.43
CA ALA A 440 -4.99 4.48 9.10
C ALA A 440 -6.21 4.90 8.26
N GLY A 441 -6.00 5.12 6.96
CA GLY A 441 -6.98 5.66 6.04
C GLY A 441 -6.29 6.50 4.96
N LYS A 442 -6.97 6.74 3.84
CA LYS A 442 -6.46 7.65 2.80
C LYS A 442 -6.11 8.99 3.44
N ASP A 443 -4.85 9.41 3.30
CA ASP A 443 -4.29 10.66 3.85
C ASP A 443 -4.25 10.78 5.40
N ILE A 444 -4.48 9.68 6.13
CA ILE A 444 -4.33 9.61 7.60
C ILE A 444 -3.06 8.81 7.92
N GLY A 445 -2.10 9.50 8.53
CA GLY A 445 -0.73 9.01 8.69
C GLY A 445 0.17 9.31 7.50
N ILE A 446 1.47 9.14 7.68
CA ILE A 446 2.49 9.34 6.63
C ILE A 446 2.29 8.45 5.38
N GLY A 447 1.52 7.36 5.51
CA GLY A 447 1.18 6.45 4.42
C GLY A 447 2.16 5.29 4.28
N GLU A 448 1.73 4.22 3.60
CA GLU A 448 2.53 3.00 3.43
C GLU A 448 3.86 3.25 2.72
N GLY A 449 3.82 3.77 1.49
CA GLY A 449 5.03 4.01 0.69
C GLY A 449 6.05 4.90 1.40
N PRO A 450 5.68 6.12 1.81
CA PRO A 450 6.59 7.02 2.53
C PRO A 450 7.04 6.47 3.89
N GLY A 451 6.14 5.82 4.66
CA GLY A 451 6.46 5.24 5.96
C GLY A 451 7.45 4.07 5.87
N VAL A 452 7.21 3.11 4.98
CA VAL A 452 8.11 1.96 4.75
C VAL A 452 9.45 2.43 4.19
N THR A 453 9.46 3.45 3.32
CA THR A 453 10.69 4.08 2.84
C THR A 453 11.50 4.65 4.01
N LEU A 454 10.86 5.46 4.87
CA LEU A 454 11.52 6.02 6.05
C LEU A 454 12.10 4.91 6.95
N PHE A 455 11.33 3.86 7.23
CA PHE A 455 11.81 2.74 8.05
C PHE A 455 13.01 2.03 7.39
N ALA A 456 12.92 1.75 6.08
CA ALA A 456 13.98 1.12 5.32
C ALA A 456 15.27 1.94 5.34
N GLU A 457 15.21 3.26 5.16
CA GLU A 457 16.39 4.14 5.22
C GLU A 457 17.15 4.00 6.55
N PHE A 458 16.44 3.85 7.67
CA PHE A 458 17.00 3.57 8.99
C PHE A 458 17.30 2.08 9.24
N GLY A 459 17.35 1.25 8.20
CA GLY A 459 17.64 -0.17 8.27
C GLY A 459 16.60 -0.95 9.07
N LYS A 460 15.35 -0.51 9.07
CA LYS A 460 14.22 -1.13 9.78
C LYS A 460 13.27 -1.79 8.78
N TYR A 461 12.44 -2.69 9.27
CA TYR A 461 11.40 -3.34 8.48
C TYR A 461 10.09 -3.37 9.27
N LEU A 462 8.98 -3.36 8.54
CA LEU A 462 7.63 -3.37 9.05
C LEU A 462 7.11 -4.81 9.16
N VAL A 463 6.38 -5.11 10.23
CA VAL A 463 5.48 -6.26 10.27
C VAL A 463 4.09 -5.72 10.53
N GLY A 464 3.19 -5.90 9.56
CA GLY A 464 1.82 -5.39 9.65
C GLY A 464 1.06 -6.07 10.78
N THR A 465 0.74 -5.33 11.85
CA THR A 465 0.04 -5.90 13.03
C THR A 465 -1.12 -5.05 13.55
N VAL A 466 -1.56 -4.03 12.80
CA VAL A 466 -2.56 -3.03 13.24
C VAL A 466 -3.77 -3.61 13.96
N ASN A 467 -4.41 -4.63 13.37
CA ASN A 467 -5.63 -5.24 13.88
C ASN A 467 -5.45 -6.66 14.41
N ALA A 468 -4.21 -7.16 14.51
CA ALA A 468 -3.93 -8.48 15.05
C ALA A 468 -4.17 -8.51 16.57
N SER A 469 -5.31 -9.06 17.00
CA SER A 469 -5.68 -9.25 18.40
C SER A 469 -4.99 -10.47 19.01
N ASN A 470 -4.94 -10.52 20.35
CA ASN A 470 -4.49 -11.68 21.12
C ASN A 470 -3.03 -12.11 20.85
N LEU A 471 -2.17 -11.22 20.37
CA LEU A 471 -0.77 -11.57 20.06
C LEU A 471 0.00 -12.05 21.28
N THR A 472 -0.39 -11.64 22.49
CA THR A 472 0.17 -12.20 23.73
C THR A 472 -0.17 -13.68 23.96
N VAL A 473 -1.29 -14.18 23.43
CA VAL A 473 -1.61 -15.61 23.44
C VAL A 473 -0.95 -16.32 22.26
N HIS A 474 -1.12 -15.77 21.05
CA HIS A 474 -0.61 -16.36 19.81
C HIS A 474 0.91 -16.56 19.84
N SER A 475 1.68 -15.55 20.26
CA SER A 475 3.15 -15.64 20.36
C SER A 475 3.63 -16.61 21.46
N GLY A 476 2.73 -17.00 22.38
CA GLY A 476 2.97 -18.01 23.41
C GLY A 476 2.93 -19.45 22.90
N ILE A 477 2.32 -19.69 21.75
CA ILE A 477 2.24 -21.02 21.16
C ILE A 477 3.63 -21.45 20.68
N ARG A 478 3.94 -22.75 20.78
CA ARG A 478 5.23 -23.32 20.40
C ARG A 478 5.04 -24.36 19.31
N VAL A 479 5.54 -24.02 18.13
CA VAL A 479 5.71 -24.93 17.00
C VAL A 479 7.19 -24.97 16.71
N ALA A 480 7.81 -26.15 16.82
CA ALA A 480 9.25 -26.28 16.67
C ALA A 480 9.69 -26.04 15.22
N GLN A 481 8.93 -26.58 14.27
CA GLN A 481 9.17 -26.43 12.85
C GLN A 481 7.85 -26.61 12.09
N PHE A 482 7.63 -25.74 11.11
CA PHE A 482 6.58 -25.92 10.11
C PHE A 482 7.16 -26.69 8.94
N ARG A 483 6.33 -27.51 8.29
CA ARG A 483 6.70 -28.28 7.11
C ARG A 483 5.64 -28.11 6.05
N GLN A 484 6.04 -27.64 4.89
CA GLN A 484 5.12 -27.63 3.75
C GLN A 484 4.76 -29.09 3.42
N LYS A 485 3.53 -29.31 2.94
CA LYS A 485 3.14 -30.65 2.50
C LYS A 485 4.04 -31.09 1.32
N PRO A 486 4.39 -32.38 1.21
CA PRO A 486 5.24 -32.87 0.12
C PRO A 486 4.72 -32.39 -1.24
N ALA A 487 5.63 -31.83 -2.04
CA ALA A 487 5.27 -31.36 -3.38
C ALA A 487 4.81 -32.54 -4.25
N PRO A 488 3.76 -32.37 -5.08
CA PRO A 488 3.52 -33.30 -6.16
C PRO A 488 4.71 -33.29 -7.13
N PRO A 489 4.91 -34.37 -7.92
CA PRO A 489 5.97 -34.40 -8.93
C PRO A 489 5.90 -33.19 -9.86
N VAL A 490 7.07 -32.64 -10.20
CA VAL A 490 7.16 -31.58 -11.22
C VAL A 490 6.63 -32.17 -12.54
N PRO A 491 5.69 -31.50 -13.23
CA PRO A 491 5.22 -31.99 -14.53
C PRO A 491 6.38 -32.03 -15.54
N PRO A 492 6.31 -32.88 -16.58
CA PRO A 492 7.36 -32.92 -17.59
C PRO A 492 7.46 -31.58 -18.34
N LEU A 493 8.70 -31.13 -18.57
CA LEU A 493 8.97 -29.95 -19.39
C LEU A 493 8.62 -30.25 -20.86
N ARG A 494 7.66 -29.50 -21.39
CA ARG A 494 7.18 -29.58 -22.75
C ARG A 494 7.62 -28.35 -23.55
N ASP A 495 8.14 -28.58 -24.74
CA ASP A 495 8.72 -27.52 -25.56
C ASP A 495 7.69 -26.63 -26.27
N ASP A 496 6.40 -27.01 -26.22
CA ASP A 496 5.29 -26.29 -26.86
C ASP A 496 4.48 -25.41 -25.89
N LYS A 497 4.84 -25.35 -24.60
CA LYS A 497 3.98 -24.75 -23.56
C LYS A 497 4.51 -23.47 -22.93
N VAL A 498 3.57 -22.68 -22.39
CA VAL A 498 3.83 -21.56 -21.49
C VAL A 498 3.42 -21.97 -20.08
N TYR A 499 4.38 -21.94 -19.15
CA TYR A 499 4.12 -22.23 -17.75
C TYR A 499 3.83 -20.94 -16.99
N VAL A 500 2.76 -20.92 -16.19
CA VAL A 500 2.35 -19.75 -15.43
C VAL A 500 2.20 -20.10 -13.95
N SER A 501 2.54 -19.17 -13.06
CA SER A 501 2.34 -19.34 -11.62
C SER A 501 1.60 -18.15 -11.03
N PHE A 502 0.45 -18.41 -10.41
CA PHE A 502 -0.24 -17.43 -9.58
C PHE A 502 0.44 -17.29 -8.22
N ILE A 503 0.67 -16.05 -7.78
CA ILE A 503 1.16 -15.76 -6.43
C ILE A 503 0.29 -14.67 -5.81
N MET A 504 -0.35 -15.02 -4.69
CA MET A 504 -1.22 -14.16 -3.91
C MET A 504 -0.40 -13.22 -3.01
N SER A 505 -0.66 -11.91 -3.09
CA SER A 505 0.07 -10.87 -2.36
C SER A 505 -0.30 -10.75 -0.87
N ASP A 506 0.37 -9.83 -0.17
CA ASP A 506 0.03 -9.28 1.15
C ASP A 506 0.12 -10.23 2.36
N GLY A 507 0.74 -11.40 2.22
CA GLY A 507 1.00 -12.32 3.34
C GLY A 507 2.02 -11.82 4.37
N ASP A 508 2.62 -10.65 4.17
CA ASP A 508 3.46 -9.95 5.14
C ASP A 508 2.65 -9.29 6.26
N ASN A 509 1.39 -8.97 6.00
CA ASN A 509 0.48 -8.29 6.91
C ASN A 509 -0.31 -9.32 7.74
N LEU A 510 -0.07 -9.41 9.05
CA LEU A 510 -0.70 -10.45 9.89
C LEU A 510 -2.25 -10.37 9.90
N PRO A 511 -2.89 -9.19 9.89
CA PRO A 511 -4.33 -9.05 9.62
C PRO A 511 -4.85 -9.77 8.36
N VAL A 512 -4.06 -9.87 7.28
CA VAL A 512 -4.42 -10.63 6.07
C VAL A 512 -4.43 -12.13 6.36
N LEU A 513 -3.55 -12.62 7.23
CA LEU A 513 -3.52 -14.03 7.62
C LEU A 513 -4.60 -14.37 8.65
N THR A 514 -4.98 -13.41 9.49
CA THR A 514 -5.77 -13.64 10.71
C THR A 514 -7.24 -13.24 10.60
N ILE A 515 -7.57 -12.16 9.90
CA ILE A 515 -8.90 -11.53 10.03
C ILE A 515 -9.60 -11.41 8.69
N SER A 516 -8.90 -10.86 7.69
CA SER A 516 -9.47 -10.51 6.40
C SER A 516 -8.80 -11.27 5.27
N ASN A 517 -9.42 -11.31 4.10
CA ASN A 517 -8.84 -11.84 2.87
C ASN A 517 -8.44 -13.33 2.89
N PHE A 518 -7.28 -13.75 3.43
CA PHE A 518 -6.84 -15.16 3.33
C PHE A 518 -7.82 -16.13 3.99
N PRO A 519 -8.38 -15.90 5.19
CA PRO A 519 -9.38 -16.81 5.75
C PRO A 519 -10.61 -17.01 4.85
N GLN A 520 -10.95 -16.02 4.02
CA GLN A 520 -12.06 -16.10 3.07
C GLN A 520 -11.63 -16.87 1.82
N LEU A 521 -10.52 -16.48 1.19
CA LEU A 521 -9.96 -17.15 0.01
C LEU A 521 -9.60 -18.61 0.28
N TRP A 522 -9.14 -18.94 1.49
CA TRP A 522 -8.76 -20.29 1.89
C TRP A 522 -9.94 -21.25 2.03
N ARG A 523 -11.15 -20.70 2.26
CA ARG A 523 -12.41 -21.47 2.38
C ARG A 523 -13.14 -21.64 1.05
N ASP A 524 -12.69 -20.98 -0.01
CA ASP A 524 -13.30 -21.10 -1.33
C ASP A 524 -13.13 -22.52 -1.88
N ASN A 525 -14.22 -23.09 -2.40
CA ASN A 525 -14.28 -24.47 -2.90
C ASN A 525 -13.42 -24.71 -4.16
N LEU A 526 -12.98 -23.66 -4.85
CA LEU A 526 -12.05 -23.76 -5.96
C LEU A 526 -10.60 -23.96 -5.50
N ARG A 527 -10.26 -23.69 -4.23
CA ARG A 527 -8.92 -23.95 -3.72
C ARG A 527 -8.59 -25.44 -3.85
N GLY A 528 -7.41 -25.75 -4.33
CA GLY A 528 -6.99 -27.12 -4.58
C GLY A 528 -7.35 -27.66 -5.97
N THR A 529 -8.10 -26.92 -6.79
CA THR A 529 -8.39 -27.33 -8.19
C THR A 529 -7.30 -26.89 -9.18
N PHE A 530 -6.51 -25.87 -8.85
CA PHE A 530 -5.36 -25.39 -9.61
C PHE A 530 -4.28 -24.85 -8.65
N PRO A 531 -3.01 -24.76 -9.07
CA PRO A 531 -1.92 -24.37 -8.19
C PRO A 531 -1.91 -22.87 -7.86
N ILE A 532 -1.67 -22.56 -6.58
CA ILE A 532 -1.59 -21.18 -6.06
C ILE A 532 -0.39 -21.06 -5.12
N GLY A 533 0.44 -20.05 -5.35
CA GLY A 533 1.44 -19.58 -4.38
C GLY A 533 0.81 -18.63 -3.36
N TRP A 534 1.00 -18.89 -2.09
CA TRP A 534 0.55 -18.05 -0.97
C TRP A 534 1.75 -17.43 -0.27
N THR A 535 1.72 -16.12 -0.08
CA THR A 535 2.80 -15.41 0.62
C THR A 535 2.62 -15.48 2.13
N VAL A 536 3.71 -15.50 2.89
CA VAL A 536 3.69 -15.40 4.36
C VAL A 536 4.98 -14.74 4.86
N SER A 537 4.89 -13.77 5.78
CA SER A 537 6.08 -13.24 6.45
C SER A 537 6.70 -14.29 7.39
N PRO A 538 8.04 -14.46 7.40
CA PRO A 538 8.73 -15.26 8.40
C PRO A 538 8.44 -14.84 9.86
N ALA A 539 8.08 -13.57 10.09
CA ALA A 539 7.66 -13.08 11.41
C ALA A 539 6.36 -13.73 11.89
N ALA A 540 5.48 -14.19 10.98
CA ALA A 540 4.23 -14.86 11.33
C ALA A 540 4.47 -16.15 12.14
N GLY A 541 5.55 -16.90 11.84
CA GLY A 541 5.94 -18.09 12.61
C GLY A 541 6.34 -17.78 14.06
N TRP A 542 6.59 -16.52 14.40
CA TRP A 542 6.91 -16.07 15.75
C TRP A 542 5.72 -15.44 16.46
N LEU A 543 4.96 -14.61 15.75
CA LEU A 543 3.88 -13.80 16.31
C LEU A 543 2.53 -14.53 16.31
N ILE A 544 2.25 -15.32 15.27
CA ILE A 544 0.99 -16.06 15.09
C ILE A 544 1.19 -17.54 14.70
N PRO A 545 2.07 -18.31 15.37
CA PRO A 545 2.39 -19.68 14.98
C PRO A 545 1.18 -20.63 14.87
N ALA A 546 0.13 -20.47 15.69
CA ALA A 546 -1.09 -21.28 15.56
C ALA A 546 -1.84 -21.05 14.25
N VAL A 547 -1.79 -19.83 13.71
CA VAL A 547 -2.44 -19.44 12.45
C VAL A 547 -1.63 -19.99 11.28
N VAL A 548 -0.31 -19.86 11.33
CA VAL A 548 0.60 -20.48 10.35
C VAL A 548 0.41 -22.00 10.32
N ASP A 549 0.32 -22.63 11.49
CA ASP A 549 0.10 -24.08 11.60
C ASP A 549 -1.21 -24.52 10.92
N TYR A 550 -2.31 -23.80 11.14
CA TYR A 550 -3.59 -24.07 10.47
C TYR A 550 -3.43 -24.11 8.94
N TYR A 551 -2.78 -23.09 8.39
CA TYR A 551 -2.56 -22.97 6.96
C TYR A 551 -1.70 -24.12 6.41
N TYR A 552 -0.62 -24.47 7.10
CA TYR A 552 0.29 -25.55 6.67
C TYR A 552 -0.41 -26.91 6.74
N GLU A 553 -1.21 -27.14 7.79
CA GLU A 553 -1.86 -28.43 8.01
C GLU A 553 -3.04 -28.68 7.07
N THR A 554 -3.72 -27.61 6.66
CA THR A 554 -4.88 -27.66 5.75
C THR A 554 -4.53 -27.34 4.29
N SER A 555 -3.24 -27.18 3.98
CA SER A 555 -2.75 -27.02 2.61
C SER A 555 -3.05 -28.27 1.76
N THR A 556 -3.52 -28.05 0.55
CA THR A 556 -3.65 -29.08 -0.49
C THR A 556 -2.32 -29.26 -1.23
N PRO A 557 -2.15 -30.31 -2.05
CA PRO A 557 -0.96 -30.44 -2.90
C PRO A 557 -0.73 -29.27 -3.87
N GLN A 558 -1.79 -28.50 -4.18
CA GLN A 558 -1.77 -27.35 -5.09
C GLN A 558 -1.37 -26.04 -4.40
N ASP A 559 -1.32 -26.02 -3.07
CA ASP A 559 -0.87 -24.84 -2.31
C ASP A 559 0.65 -24.88 -2.11
N TYR A 560 1.30 -23.72 -2.26
CA TYR A 560 2.72 -23.54 -1.96
C TYR A 560 2.95 -22.24 -1.18
N TRP A 561 3.71 -22.31 -0.09
CA TRP A 561 4.04 -21.14 0.73
C TRP A 561 5.42 -20.57 0.37
N LEU A 562 5.47 -19.25 0.23
CA LEU A 562 6.70 -18.50 -0.04
C LEU A 562 6.80 -17.25 0.85
N THR A 563 8.03 -16.78 1.05
CA THR A 563 8.31 -15.58 1.85
C THR A 563 7.66 -14.35 1.22
N ALA A 564 6.91 -13.59 2.01
CA ALA A 564 6.30 -12.33 1.61
C ALA A 564 7.31 -11.15 1.61
N VAL A 565 6.89 -10.01 1.05
CA VAL A 565 7.74 -8.82 0.92
C VAL A 565 8.32 -8.38 2.26
N SER A 566 9.61 -8.05 2.38
CA SER A 566 10.71 -8.32 1.45
C SER A 566 11.75 -9.22 2.12
N GLY A 567 11.30 -10.19 2.91
CA GLY A 567 12.14 -11.02 3.78
C GLY A 567 11.52 -11.20 5.15
N LEU A 568 12.31 -11.00 6.22
CA LEU A 568 11.83 -11.12 7.61
C LEU A 568 10.58 -10.28 7.91
N GLY A 569 10.46 -9.12 7.27
CA GLY A 569 9.27 -8.30 7.20
C GLY A 569 9.33 -7.35 6.01
N TYR A 570 8.32 -6.51 5.89
CA TYR A 570 8.13 -5.59 4.78
C TYR A 570 9.14 -4.43 4.83
N THR A 571 9.94 -4.33 3.78
CA THR A 571 10.87 -3.22 3.58
C THR A 571 11.13 -3.01 2.08
N TYR A 572 11.81 -1.91 1.74
CA TYR A 572 12.31 -1.66 0.40
C TYR A 572 13.83 -1.86 0.37
N PRO A 573 14.33 -2.99 -0.18
CA PRO A 573 15.75 -3.23 -0.32
C PRO A 573 16.49 -2.04 -0.87
N ASP A 574 16.05 -1.40 -1.95
CA ASP A 574 16.76 -0.27 -2.57
C ASP A 574 16.97 0.94 -1.63
N GLN A 575 16.18 1.05 -0.57
CA GLN A 575 16.29 2.10 0.46
C GLN A 575 16.99 1.62 1.73
N PHE A 576 17.21 0.32 1.88
CA PHE A 576 17.60 -0.30 3.14
C PHE A 576 18.95 0.17 3.66
N GLY A 577 18.95 0.75 4.86
CA GLY A 577 20.15 1.17 5.59
C GLY A 577 20.82 2.44 5.07
N LYS A 578 20.19 3.22 4.17
CA LYS A 578 20.78 4.43 3.57
C LYS A 578 21.25 5.49 4.56
N ARG A 579 20.75 5.52 5.80
CA ARG A 579 21.23 6.44 6.85
C ARG A 579 22.54 6.00 7.51
N TYR A 580 23.02 4.77 7.26
CA TYR A 580 24.23 4.22 7.86
C TYR A 580 25.45 4.40 6.98
N ARG A 581 26.61 4.58 7.63
CA ARG A 581 27.92 4.66 6.95
C ARG A 581 28.25 3.40 6.14
N ASP A 582 27.80 2.24 6.60
CA ASP A 582 27.94 0.95 5.93
C ASP A 582 26.57 0.28 5.76
N SER A 583 25.80 0.81 4.80
CA SER A 583 24.47 0.32 4.45
C SER A 583 24.49 -1.13 3.94
N GLU A 584 25.55 -1.54 3.25
CA GLU A 584 25.71 -2.90 2.72
C GLU A 584 25.85 -3.93 3.83
N LYS A 585 26.57 -3.61 4.90
CA LYS A 585 26.62 -4.47 6.09
C LYS A 585 25.25 -4.58 6.76
N VAL A 586 24.56 -3.45 6.97
CA VAL A 586 23.22 -3.45 7.58
C VAL A 586 22.24 -4.32 6.79
N TYR A 587 22.26 -4.20 5.47
CA TYR A 587 21.46 -5.03 4.57
C TYR A 587 21.88 -6.51 4.58
N THR A 588 23.18 -6.80 4.61
CA THR A 588 23.68 -8.18 4.72
C THR A 588 23.21 -8.87 6.00
N ASP A 589 23.24 -8.15 7.12
CA ASP A 589 22.74 -8.65 8.40
C ASP A 589 21.22 -8.93 8.33
N PHE A 590 20.43 -8.06 7.67
CA PHE A 590 19.01 -8.29 7.42
C PHE A 590 18.74 -9.55 6.60
N LEU A 591 19.51 -9.78 5.54
CA LEU A 591 19.38 -10.98 4.70
C LEU A 591 19.73 -12.25 5.47
N ASN A 592 20.74 -12.20 6.35
CA ASN A 592 21.07 -13.31 7.23
C ASN A 592 19.94 -13.61 8.23
N LEU A 593 19.34 -12.59 8.85
CA LEU A 593 18.19 -12.75 9.73
C LEU A 593 16.98 -13.35 8.98
N THR A 594 16.76 -12.89 7.74
CA THR A 594 15.72 -13.43 6.85
C THR A 594 15.94 -14.93 6.59
N ARG A 595 17.15 -15.35 6.20
CA ARG A 595 17.50 -16.77 6.01
C ARG A 595 17.22 -17.61 7.26
N LEU A 596 17.64 -17.11 8.42
CA LEU A 596 17.46 -17.80 9.69
C LEU A 596 15.99 -17.96 10.07
N ALA A 597 15.15 -16.96 9.76
CA ALA A 597 13.73 -17.00 10.05
C ALA A 597 12.93 -17.86 9.04
N MET A 598 13.39 -17.98 7.80
CA MET A 598 12.77 -18.82 6.77
C MET A 598 12.93 -20.32 7.05
N ALA A 599 14.08 -20.74 7.59
CA ALA A 599 14.41 -22.15 7.82
C ALA A 599 13.38 -22.92 8.69
N PRO A 600 12.94 -22.44 9.87
CA PRO A 600 11.93 -23.13 10.67
C PRO A 600 10.53 -23.10 10.04
N MET A 601 10.30 -22.25 9.04
CA MET A 601 9.06 -22.19 8.27
C MET A 601 9.09 -23.01 6.97
N ASP A 602 10.21 -23.65 6.65
CA ASP A 602 10.35 -24.44 5.41
C ASP A 602 10.07 -23.60 4.15
N LEU A 603 10.50 -22.33 4.16
CA LEU A 603 10.35 -21.40 3.04
C LEU A 603 11.61 -21.39 2.19
N HIS A 604 11.45 -21.63 0.89
CA HIS A 604 12.57 -21.77 -0.07
C HIS A 604 12.57 -20.74 -1.20
N ILE A 605 11.51 -19.94 -1.30
CA ILE A 605 11.30 -18.93 -2.36
C ILE A 605 10.92 -17.62 -1.68
N ALA A 606 11.32 -16.49 -2.27
CA ALA A 606 10.93 -15.18 -1.78
C ALA A 606 10.28 -14.31 -2.85
N TRP A 607 9.21 -13.64 -2.46
CA TRP A 607 8.60 -12.52 -3.16
C TRP A 607 9.13 -11.21 -2.57
N ILE A 608 9.63 -10.29 -3.39
CA ILE A 608 10.39 -9.11 -2.93
C ILE A 608 9.92 -7.84 -3.64
N MET A 609 9.60 -6.80 -2.87
CA MET A 609 9.19 -5.49 -3.39
C MET A 609 10.24 -4.44 -3.10
N GLY A 610 10.36 -3.43 -3.97
CA GLY A 610 11.28 -2.31 -3.80
C GLY A 610 12.74 -2.70 -4.00
N ILE A 611 12.98 -3.70 -4.86
CA ILE A 611 14.30 -4.11 -5.31
C ILE A 611 14.36 -4.03 -6.83
N THR A 612 15.21 -3.16 -7.35
CA THR A 612 15.25 -2.87 -8.79
C THR A 612 16.61 -3.11 -9.42
N ASP A 613 17.69 -3.17 -8.63
CA ASP A 613 19.04 -3.49 -9.11
C ASP A 613 19.25 -5.01 -9.24
N PRO A 614 19.51 -5.56 -10.44
CA PRO A 614 19.79 -6.98 -10.64
C PRO A 614 20.96 -7.52 -9.80
N LYS A 615 21.98 -6.70 -9.49
CA LYS A 615 23.08 -7.11 -8.62
C LYS A 615 22.62 -7.29 -7.17
N ARG A 616 21.72 -6.42 -6.71
CA ARG A 616 21.10 -6.54 -5.39
C ARG A 616 20.16 -7.74 -5.31
N ILE A 617 19.40 -8.01 -6.37
CA ILE A 617 18.58 -9.23 -6.52
C ILE A 617 19.46 -10.49 -6.43
N ALA A 618 20.57 -10.53 -7.17
CA ALA A 618 21.53 -11.63 -7.10
C ALA A 618 22.12 -11.81 -5.69
N ARG A 619 22.51 -10.71 -5.04
CA ARG A 619 23.01 -10.72 -3.66
C ARG A 619 21.97 -11.25 -2.66
N TYR A 620 20.70 -10.87 -2.82
CA TYR A 620 19.61 -11.44 -2.01
C TYR A 620 19.56 -12.95 -2.18
N ALA A 621 19.49 -13.43 -3.43
CA ALA A 621 19.44 -14.84 -3.73
C ALA A 621 20.62 -15.61 -3.11
N ASP A 622 21.79 -15.01 -3.16
CA ASP A 622 23.05 -15.59 -2.69
C ASP A 622 23.17 -15.72 -1.18
N ILE A 623 22.75 -14.69 -0.43
CA ILE A 623 22.84 -14.68 1.03
C ILE A 623 21.67 -15.45 1.64
N VAL A 624 20.46 -15.28 1.11
CA VAL A 624 19.26 -15.94 1.63
C VAL A 624 19.17 -17.40 1.19
N GLN A 625 19.84 -17.75 0.08
CA GLN A 625 19.89 -19.11 -0.48
C GLN A 625 18.52 -19.63 -0.95
N VAL A 626 17.77 -18.78 -1.64
CA VAL A 626 16.46 -19.13 -2.21
C VAL A 626 16.59 -19.89 -3.54
N GLN A 627 15.56 -20.68 -3.84
CA GLN A 627 15.46 -21.46 -5.08
C GLN A 627 14.93 -20.65 -6.28
N ALA A 628 14.27 -19.52 -6.01
CA ALA A 628 13.78 -18.55 -6.98
C ALA A 628 13.38 -17.23 -6.29
N LEU A 629 13.34 -16.16 -7.08
CA LEU A 629 12.86 -14.85 -6.68
C LEU A 629 11.69 -14.40 -7.56
N PHE A 630 10.70 -13.80 -6.92
CA PHE A 630 9.56 -13.16 -7.58
C PHE A 630 9.55 -11.69 -7.20
N PRO A 631 10.17 -10.78 -7.98
CA PRO A 631 10.15 -9.37 -7.65
C PRO A 631 8.82 -8.69 -8.02
N ASP A 632 8.64 -7.50 -7.48
CA ASP A 632 7.61 -6.50 -7.81
C ASP A 632 6.26 -6.65 -7.12
N TYR A 633 5.55 -5.52 -7.03
CA TYR A 633 4.13 -5.44 -6.68
C TYR A 633 3.41 -4.86 -7.88
N GLY A 634 2.73 -5.74 -8.63
CA GLY A 634 2.21 -5.46 -9.96
C GLY A 634 3.28 -5.42 -11.05
N LYS A 635 2.84 -5.38 -12.31
CA LYS A 635 3.69 -5.32 -13.50
C LYS A 635 4.64 -4.12 -13.47
N ARG A 636 5.95 -4.38 -13.50
CA ARG A 636 7.03 -3.35 -13.58
C ARG A 636 7.91 -3.46 -14.82
N VAL A 637 7.79 -4.55 -15.57
CA VAL A 637 8.58 -4.83 -16.77
C VAL A 637 7.69 -4.93 -18.00
N THR A 638 8.26 -4.62 -19.15
CA THR A 638 7.53 -4.55 -20.43
C THR A 638 7.92 -5.63 -21.43
N ARG A 639 9.00 -6.37 -21.16
CA ARG A 639 9.54 -7.42 -22.03
C ARG A 639 9.71 -8.74 -21.29
N TYR A 640 9.58 -9.83 -22.04
CA TYR A 640 9.74 -11.18 -21.49
C TYR A 640 11.14 -11.41 -20.90
N GLU A 641 12.18 -10.94 -21.58
CA GLU A 641 13.58 -11.15 -21.17
C GLU A 641 13.91 -10.41 -19.87
N ASP A 642 13.21 -9.32 -19.59
CA ASP A 642 13.29 -8.58 -18.32
C ASP A 642 12.41 -9.23 -17.25
N ALA A 643 11.34 -9.91 -17.67
CA ALA A 643 10.46 -10.63 -16.78
C ALA A 643 11.05 -11.93 -16.25
N THR A 644 11.77 -12.68 -17.08
CA THR A 644 12.27 -14.01 -16.74
C THR A 644 13.75 -14.15 -17.07
N TYR A 645 14.57 -14.30 -16.04
CA TYR A 645 16.01 -14.47 -16.20
C TYR A 645 16.64 -15.20 -15.02
N LEU A 646 17.94 -15.48 -15.12
CA LEU A 646 18.73 -16.06 -14.03
C LEU A 646 19.57 -14.99 -13.33
N THR A 647 19.84 -15.12 -12.03
CA THR A 647 20.89 -14.38 -11.31
C THR A 647 22.27 -14.93 -11.62
N SER A 648 23.34 -14.20 -11.26
CA SER A 648 24.73 -14.55 -11.60
C SER A 648 25.19 -15.93 -11.12
N ARG A 649 24.41 -16.58 -10.24
CA ARG A 649 24.61 -17.97 -9.78
C ARG A 649 23.45 -18.90 -10.15
N ASN A 650 22.80 -18.63 -11.28
CA ASN A 650 21.70 -19.41 -11.86
C ASN A 650 20.45 -19.58 -10.97
N VAL A 651 20.12 -18.59 -10.13
CA VAL A 651 18.82 -18.58 -9.43
C VAL A 651 17.76 -17.92 -10.33
N PRO A 652 16.61 -18.57 -10.62
CA PRO A 652 15.52 -17.96 -11.37
C PRO A 652 14.97 -16.68 -10.74
N VAL A 653 14.67 -15.69 -11.60
CA VAL A 653 13.97 -14.45 -11.27
C VAL A 653 12.77 -14.31 -12.21
N PHE A 654 11.59 -14.10 -11.64
CA PHE A 654 10.34 -13.90 -12.37
C PHE A 654 9.64 -12.61 -11.90
N HIS A 655 9.79 -11.51 -12.63
CA HIS A 655 9.06 -10.27 -12.38
C HIS A 655 7.58 -10.43 -12.74
N ALA A 656 6.73 -9.70 -12.03
CA ALA A 656 5.29 -9.73 -12.23
C ALA A 656 4.90 -9.24 -13.63
N VAL A 657 3.97 -9.96 -14.28
CA VAL A 657 3.44 -9.57 -15.61
C VAL A 657 2.02 -9.01 -15.55
N LEU A 658 1.35 -9.11 -14.40
CA LEU A 658 -0.01 -8.62 -14.19
C LEU A 658 -0.03 -7.32 -13.38
N GLY A 659 -0.85 -6.36 -13.81
CA GLY A 659 -1.26 -5.19 -13.02
C GLY A 659 -2.73 -5.28 -12.63
N TRP A 660 -3.32 -4.24 -12.06
CA TRP A 660 -4.77 -4.20 -11.76
C TRP A 660 -5.36 -2.85 -12.09
N ARG A 661 -6.68 -2.80 -12.18
CA ARG A 661 -7.46 -1.55 -12.22
C ARG A 661 -8.36 -1.51 -11.01
N GLU A 662 -8.23 -0.45 -10.22
CA GLU A 662 -9.14 -0.22 -9.11
C GLU A 662 -10.57 -0.05 -9.63
N ASN A 663 -11.53 -0.69 -8.98
CA ASN A 663 -12.96 -0.65 -9.31
C ASN A 663 -13.34 -1.19 -10.70
N ALA A 664 -12.46 -1.98 -11.35
CA ALA A 664 -12.83 -2.70 -12.56
C ALA A 664 -13.85 -3.80 -12.26
N SER A 665 -14.81 -3.99 -13.17
CA SER A 665 -15.66 -5.18 -13.18
C SER A 665 -14.83 -6.44 -13.41
N HIS A 666 -15.41 -7.60 -13.08
CA HIS A 666 -14.79 -8.91 -13.31
C HIS A 666 -14.29 -9.07 -14.76
N GLU A 667 -15.13 -8.70 -15.74
CA GLU A 667 -14.80 -8.81 -17.16
C GLU A 667 -13.67 -7.86 -17.59
N GLU A 668 -13.71 -6.60 -17.13
CA GLU A 668 -12.67 -5.62 -17.45
C GLU A 668 -11.31 -6.03 -16.89
N GLN A 669 -11.29 -6.56 -15.65
CA GLN A 669 -10.08 -7.04 -15.01
C GLN A 669 -9.54 -8.29 -15.71
N LEU A 670 -10.43 -9.20 -16.11
CA LEU A 670 -10.10 -10.42 -16.83
C LEU A 670 -9.52 -10.15 -18.23
N ALA A 671 -10.16 -9.26 -19.00
CA ALA A 671 -9.68 -8.83 -20.31
C ALA A 671 -8.31 -8.14 -20.23
N LEU A 672 -8.10 -7.29 -19.21
CA LEU A 672 -6.80 -6.66 -18.96
C LEU A 672 -5.71 -7.71 -18.69
N TRP A 673 -5.98 -8.68 -17.82
CA TRP A 673 -5.01 -9.73 -17.50
C TRP A 673 -4.72 -10.64 -18.69
N GLU A 674 -5.74 -11.04 -19.44
CA GLU A 674 -5.57 -11.83 -20.66
C GLU A 674 -4.65 -11.10 -21.66
N GLN A 675 -4.92 -9.81 -21.90
CA GLN A 675 -4.08 -8.98 -22.76
C GLN A 675 -2.63 -8.91 -22.24
N GLN A 676 -2.44 -8.65 -20.95
CA GLN A 676 -1.10 -8.53 -20.35
C GLN A 676 -0.30 -9.83 -20.45
N VAL A 677 -0.93 -10.98 -20.18
CA VAL A 677 -0.28 -12.29 -20.34
C VAL A 677 0.09 -12.52 -21.79
N LYS A 678 -0.83 -12.32 -22.74
CA LYS A 678 -0.57 -12.53 -24.17
C LYS A 678 0.54 -11.62 -24.69
N THR A 679 0.56 -10.35 -24.30
CA THR A 679 1.62 -9.40 -24.68
C THR A 679 2.99 -9.80 -24.11
N MET A 680 3.04 -10.31 -22.88
CA MET A 680 4.29 -10.74 -22.25
C MET A 680 4.73 -12.15 -22.65
N THR A 681 3.89 -12.89 -23.37
CA THR A 681 4.20 -14.24 -23.84
C THR A 681 5.09 -14.13 -25.08
N PRO A 682 6.34 -14.63 -25.06
CA PRO A 682 7.24 -14.53 -26.21
C PRO A 682 6.78 -15.46 -27.35
N ALA A 683 7.41 -15.40 -28.52
CA ALA A 683 7.17 -16.38 -29.59
C ALA A 683 7.87 -17.73 -29.31
N HIS A 684 9.03 -17.70 -28.64
CA HIS A 684 9.78 -18.91 -28.31
C HIS A 684 9.12 -19.70 -27.17
N ARG A 685 9.30 -21.02 -27.20
CA ARG A 685 8.76 -21.97 -26.23
C ARG A 685 9.83 -23.00 -25.85
N PRO A 686 9.83 -23.53 -24.61
CA PRO A 686 8.89 -23.20 -23.52
C PRO A 686 9.10 -21.77 -22.97
N ALA A 687 8.06 -21.20 -22.36
CA ALA A 687 8.11 -19.89 -21.70
C ALA A 687 7.54 -19.96 -20.28
N PHE A 688 7.87 -18.98 -19.44
CA PHE A 688 7.61 -19.00 -17.98
C PHE A 688 7.17 -17.63 -17.49
N LEU A 689 6.01 -17.50 -16.83
CA LEU A 689 5.48 -16.21 -16.40
C LEU A 689 5.00 -16.23 -14.95
N HIS A 690 5.34 -15.17 -14.21
CA HIS A 690 4.79 -14.90 -12.88
C HIS A 690 3.53 -14.04 -12.97
N LEU A 691 2.39 -14.64 -12.63
CA LEU A 691 1.11 -13.96 -12.54
C LEU A 691 0.91 -13.43 -11.11
N PHE A 692 1.26 -12.17 -10.88
CA PHE A 692 1.00 -11.46 -9.63
C PHE A 692 -0.50 -11.29 -9.40
N VAL A 693 -0.97 -11.59 -8.19
CA VAL A 693 -2.38 -11.48 -7.83
C VAL A 693 -2.53 -10.53 -6.65
N TRP A 694 -3.10 -9.35 -6.91
CA TRP A 694 -3.50 -8.41 -5.87
C TRP A 694 -4.68 -8.98 -5.09
N ASN A 695 -4.42 -9.45 -3.88
CA ASN A 695 -5.37 -10.24 -3.10
C ASN A 695 -6.67 -9.50 -2.78
N TRP A 696 -6.65 -8.17 -2.64
CA TRP A 696 -7.83 -7.35 -2.32
C TRP A 696 -8.85 -7.21 -3.46
N GLY A 697 -8.41 -7.33 -4.71
CA GLY A 697 -9.26 -7.21 -5.90
C GLY A 697 -9.44 -8.50 -6.69
N ALA A 698 -8.89 -9.61 -6.20
CA ALA A 698 -8.93 -10.91 -6.88
C ALA A 698 -9.82 -11.91 -6.14
N SER A 699 -10.34 -12.88 -6.90
CA SER A 699 -11.09 -14.03 -6.38
C SER A 699 -10.65 -15.29 -7.11
N LEU A 700 -10.73 -16.46 -6.47
CA LEU A 700 -10.36 -17.73 -7.12
C LEU A 700 -11.17 -18.01 -8.41
N PRO A 701 -12.47 -17.64 -8.51
CA PRO A 701 -13.19 -17.65 -9.77
C PRO A 701 -12.50 -16.85 -10.89
N LEU A 702 -12.01 -15.63 -10.59
CA LEU A 702 -11.32 -14.79 -11.57
C LEU A 702 -10.02 -15.45 -12.07
N LEU A 703 -9.26 -16.10 -11.18
CA LEU A 703 -8.04 -16.83 -11.55
C LEU A 703 -8.36 -18.04 -12.46
N ARG A 704 -9.39 -18.81 -12.12
CA ARG A 704 -9.87 -19.93 -12.94
C ARG A 704 -10.31 -19.45 -14.32
N ASP A 705 -11.09 -18.37 -14.39
CA ASP A 705 -11.61 -17.84 -15.65
C ASP A 705 -10.48 -17.35 -16.56
N LEU A 706 -9.43 -16.76 -15.98
CA LEU A 706 -8.22 -16.39 -16.73
C LEU A 706 -7.56 -17.63 -17.35
N LEU A 707 -7.38 -18.72 -16.58
CA LEU A 707 -6.81 -19.95 -17.13
C LEU A 707 -7.67 -20.53 -18.28
N GLN A 708 -8.99 -20.49 -18.15
CA GLN A 708 -9.89 -20.95 -19.21
C GLN A 708 -9.77 -20.12 -20.49
N ARG A 709 -9.59 -18.80 -20.38
CA ARG A 709 -9.39 -17.90 -21.54
C ARG A 709 -8.03 -18.07 -22.21
N LEU A 710 -7.00 -18.33 -21.41
CA LEU A 710 -5.65 -18.57 -21.91
C LEU A 710 -5.59 -19.91 -22.69
N GLY A 711 -6.35 -20.91 -22.27
CA GLY A 711 -6.48 -22.20 -22.96
C GLY A 711 -5.27 -23.12 -22.78
N ASP A 712 -5.26 -24.22 -23.52
CA ASP A 712 -4.36 -25.37 -23.28
C ASP A 712 -2.87 -25.09 -23.51
N ASP A 713 -2.52 -23.98 -24.16
CA ASP A 713 -1.11 -23.56 -24.33
C ASP A 713 -0.47 -23.07 -23.03
N TYR A 714 -1.30 -22.68 -22.07
CA TYR A 714 -0.88 -22.20 -20.76
C TYR A 714 -1.10 -23.26 -19.69
N VAL A 715 -0.04 -23.62 -18.98
CA VAL A 715 -0.06 -24.63 -17.92
C VAL A 715 0.19 -23.94 -16.58
N ALA A 716 -0.83 -23.88 -15.74
CA ALA A 716 -0.68 -23.41 -14.37
C ALA A 716 0.17 -24.41 -13.56
N VAL A 717 1.22 -23.90 -12.90
CA VAL A 717 2.12 -24.68 -12.04
C VAL A 717 2.36 -23.95 -10.72
N ARG A 718 2.81 -24.69 -9.70
CA ARG A 718 3.25 -24.08 -8.44
C ARG A 718 4.50 -23.21 -8.66
N PRO A 719 4.79 -22.22 -7.78
CA PRO A 719 5.99 -21.39 -7.89
C PRO A 719 7.31 -22.18 -7.89
N ASP A 720 7.41 -23.23 -7.08
CA ASP A 720 8.58 -24.12 -7.03
C ASP A 720 8.73 -24.96 -8.31
N HIS A 721 7.61 -25.40 -8.88
CA HIS A 721 7.59 -26.09 -10.18
C HIS A 721 7.98 -25.16 -11.32
N LEU A 722 7.51 -23.91 -11.33
CA LEU A 722 7.92 -22.90 -12.32
C LEU A 722 9.44 -22.72 -12.33
N ALA A 723 10.03 -22.58 -11.14
CA ALA A 723 11.48 -22.47 -10.96
C ALA A 723 12.23 -23.71 -11.43
N ALA A 724 11.73 -24.90 -11.11
CA ALA A 724 12.34 -26.17 -11.52
C ALA A 724 12.30 -26.36 -13.04
N LEU A 725 11.17 -26.10 -13.67
CA LEU A 725 10.99 -26.22 -15.12
C LEU A 725 11.85 -25.22 -15.88
N TYR A 726 11.94 -23.97 -15.42
CA TYR A 726 12.80 -22.97 -16.03
C TYR A 726 14.28 -23.37 -15.92
N ARG A 727 14.72 -23.88 -14.75
CA ARG A 727 16.08 -24.40 -14.60
C ARG A 727 16.37 -25.56 -15.55
N GLN A 728 15.44 -26.49 -15.72
CA GLN A 728 15.57 -27.59 -16.69
C GLN A 728 15.69 -27.06 -18.13
N ALA A 729 14.88 -26.07 -18.51
CA ALA A 729 14.95 -25.46 -19.83
C ALA A 729 16.30 -24.77 -20.06
N MET A 730 16.78 -23.99 -19.10
CA MET A 730 18.07 -23.29 -19.19
C MET A 730 19.25 -24.27 -19.18
N GLU A 731 19.17 -25.38 -18.46
CA GLU A 731 20.21 -26.42 -18.50
C GLU A 731 20.33 -27.05 -19.89
N ARG A 732 19.21 -27.24 -20.63
CA ARG A 732 19.24 -27.71 -22.03
C ARG A 732 19.96 -26.73 -22.96
N GLU A 733 19.91 -25.43 -22.68
CA GLU A 733 20.60 -24.41 -23.46
C GLU A 733 22.13 -24.45 -23.28
N GLN A 734 22.62 -24.97 -22.15
CA GLN A 734 24.03 -24.97 -21.70
C GLN A 734 24.65 -23.57 -21.53
N ILE A 735 24.50 -22.69 -22.52
CA ILE A 735 24.91 -21.28 -22.50
C ILE A 735 23.72 -20.39 -22.84
N VAL A 736 23.45 -19.43 -21.97
CA VAL A 736 22.48 -18.36 -22.22
C VAL A 736 23.22 -17.07 -22.53
N VAL A 737 22.90 -16.46 -23.66
CA VAL A 737 23.42 -15.15 -24.09
C VAL A 737 22.28 -14.14 -24.06
N ARG A 738 22.40 -13.10 -23.24
CA ARG A 738 21.39 -12.04 -23.11
C ARG A 738 21.98 -10.69 -23.55
N PRO A 739 21.64 -10.21 -24.75
CA PRO A 739 22.01 -8.87 -25.19
C PRO A 739 21.06 -7.80 -24.59
N PRO A 740 21.40 -6.50 -24.69
CA PRO A 740 20.40 -5.44 -24.55
C PRO A 740 19.32 -5.57 -25.63
N ASP A 741 18.11 -5.03 -25.41
CA ASP A 741 17.07 -4.96 -26.46
C ASP A 741 17.57 -4.24 -27.70
N ARG A 742 18.23 -3.11 -27.47
CA ARG A 742 18.73 -2.21 -28.50
C ARG A 742 19.90 -1.43 -27.94
N ILE A 743 20.71 -0.90 -28.83
CA ILE A 743 21.73 0.09 -28.48
C ILE A 743 21.33 1.41 -29.12
N ALA A 744 21.59 2.51 -28.44
CA ALA A 744 21.25 3.82 -28.97
C ALA A 744 22.41 4.79 -28.94
N VAL A 745 22.44 5.64 -29.97
CA VAL A 745 23.61 6.41 -30.37
C VAL A 745 23.16 7.83 -30.63
N LEU A 746 23.89 8.79 -30.06
CA LEU A 746 23.71 10.19 -30.38
C LEU A 746 24.63 10.52 -31.58
N GLY A 747 24.05 10.86 -32.73
CA GLY A 747 24.78 11.01 -33.98
C GLY A 747 25.50 9.72 -34.40
N ASP A 748 26.78 9.86 -34.75
CA ASP A 748 27.67 8.76 -35.20
C ASP A 748 28.77 8.44 -34.17
N GLU A 749 28.49 8.65 -32.88
CA GLU A 749 29.44 8.41 -31.79
C GLU A 749 29.75 6.91 -31.58
N ARG A 750 30.90 6.64 -30.95
CA ARG A 750 31.29 5.30 -30.49
C ARG A 750 30.37 4.85 -29.36
N VAL A 751 29.87 3.62 -29.46
CA VAL A 751 29.01 3.00 -28.44
C VAL A 751 29.79 2.05 -27.56
N SER A 752 29.29 1.85 -26.35
CA SER A 752 29.77 0.87 -25.37
C SER A 752 28.54 0.23 -24.72
N PHE A 753 28.44 -1.11 -24.76
CA PHE A 753 27.31 -1.86 -24.19
C PHE A 753 27.76 -3.25 -23.71
N THR A 754 26.94 -3.91 -22.88
CA THR A 754 27.27 -5.19 -22.26
C THR A 754 26.32 -6.29 -22.72
N VAL A 755 26.87 -7.47 -23.05
CA VAL A 755 26.12 -8.70 -23.29
C VAL A 755 26.40 -9.69 -22.17
N GLN A 756 25.35 -10.20 -21.52
CA GLN A 756 25.50 -11.16 -20.43
C GLN A 756 25.64 -12.58 -21.01
N VAL A 757 26.65 -13.32 -20.57
CA VAL A 757 26.89 -14.71 -20.97
C VAL A 757 26.93 -15.59 -19.74
N ARG A 758 26.15 -16.68 -19.73
CA ARG A 758 25.92 -17.51 -18.54
C ARG A 758 26.13 -18.97 -18.89
N ASN A 759 26.83 -19.70 -18.02
CA ASN A 759 26.90 -21.16 -18.10
C ASN A 759 25.82 -21.78 -17.21
N THR A 760 24.79 -22.31 -17.87
CA THR A 760 23.63 -22.96 -17.25
C THR A 760 23.71 -24.48 -17.31
N GLY A 761 24.71 -25.02 -18.02
CA GLY A 761 24.99 -26.45 -18.08
C GLY A 761 25.70 -26.99 -16.84
N LYS A 762 26.15 -28.25 -16.92
CA LYS A 762 26.86 -28.94 -15.84
C LYS A 762 28.37 -28.92 -15.98
N GLU A 763 28.86 -28.65 -17.18
CA GLU A 763 30.28 -28.71 -17.53
C GLU A 763 30.87 -27.32 -17.76
N ARG A 764 32.19 -27.20 -17.57
CA ARG A 764 32.95 -25.98 -17.93
C ARG A 764 32.87 -25.72 -19.44
N GLN A 765 32.70 -24.46 -19.83
CA GLN A 765 32.57 -24.06 -21.23
C GLN A 765 33.65 -23.05 -21.62
N LYS A 766 34.32 -23.30 -22.76
CA LYS A 766 35.19 -22.32 -23.43
C LYS A 766 34.42 -21.70 -24.60
N ILE A 767 34.22 -20.39 -24.56
CA ILE A 767 33.31 -19.66 -25.46
C ILE A 767 34.10 -18.63 -26.25
N LYS A 768 34.20 -18.77 -27.57
CA LYS A 768 34.75 -17.72 -28.46
C LYS A 768 33.71 -16.65 -28.70
N VAL A 769 34.12 -15.38 -28.66
CA VAL A 769 33.24 -14.22 -28.90
C VAL A 769 33.69 -13.50 -30.15
N ARG A 770 32.76 -13.21 -31.07
CA ARG A 770 33.03 -12.48 -32.32
C ARG A 770 31.98 -11.40 -32.57
N VAL A 771 32.43 -10.22 -32.96
CA VAL A 771 31.59 -9.19 -33.60
C VAL A 771 31.66 -9.45 -35.10
N GLU A 772 30.54 -9.82 -35.72
CA GLU A 772 30.52 -10.22 -37.13
C GLU A 772 30.12 -9.06 -38.05
N GLU A 773 29.11 -8.28 -37.65
CA GLU A 773 28.52 -7.24 -38.48
C GLU A 773 28.08 -6.03 -37.64
N GLY A 774 27.97 -4.87 -38.28
CA GLY A 774 27.29 -3.68 -37.73
C GLY A 774 28.12 -2.77 -36.82
N LEU A 775 29.37 -3.13 -36.49
CA LEU A 775 30.32 -2.25 -35.79
C LEU A 775 31.63 -2.13 -36.57
N GLN A 776 32.09 -0.90 -36.80
CA GLN A 776 33.46 -0.58 -37.18
C GLN A 776 34.33 -0.38 -35.93
N GLN A 777 35.63 -0.68 -36.05
CA GLN A 777 36.59 -0.57 -34.93
C GLN A 777 36.10 -1.30 -33.66
N ALA A 778 35.50 -2.48 -33.89
CA ALA A 778 34.87 -3.26 -32.85
C ALA A 778 35.90 -3.82 -31.87
N ALA A 779 35.61 -3.74 -30.58
CA ALA A 779 36.40 -4.31 -29.51
C ALA A 779 35.49 -5.06 -28.53
N THR A 780 35.99 -6.17 -27.99
CA THR A 780 35.30 -6.93 -26.94
C THR A 780 36.25 -7.11 -25.76
N SER A 781 35.71 -7.06 -24.55
CA SER A 781 36.47 -7.35 -23.32
C SER A 781 37.03 -8.78 -23.29
N PHE A 782 36.44 -9.70 -24.05
CA PHE A 782 36.89 -11.08 -24.19
C PHE A 782 36.89 -11.52 -25.66
N HIS A 783 37.96 -12.18 -26.10
CA HIS A 783 37.97 -12.96 -27.35
C HIS A 783 37.59 -14.42 -27.09
N THR A 784 37.91 -14.92 -25.89
CA THR A 784 37.50 -16.24 -25.40
C THR A 784 37.18 -16.11 -23.93
N ILE A 785 36.06 -16.70 -23.51
CA ILE A 785 35.58 -16.77 -22.13
C ILE A 785 35.77 -18.20 -21.65
N ASP A 786 36.21 -18.36 -20.42
CA ASP A 786 36.35 -19.65 -19.76
C ASP A 786 35.45 -19.68 -18.53
N LEU A 787 34.31 -20.36 -18.64
CA LEU A 787 33.17 -20.20 -17.74
C LEU A 787 32.78 -21.51 -17.07
N PHE A 788 32.92 -21.56 -15.74
CA PHE A 788 32.46 -22.66 -14.90
C PHE A 788 30.99 -22.45 -14.49
N PRO A 789 30.14 -23.49 -14.45
CA PRO A 789 28.80 -23.34 -13.90
C PRO A 789 28.86 -23.13 -12.38
N PRO A 790 27.90 -22.40 -11.77
CA PRO A 790 26.78 -21.69 -12.36
C PRO A 790 27.10 -20.21 -12.72
N ASN A 791 28.36 -19.90 -13.07
CA ASN A 791 28.80 -18.51 -13.20
C ASN A 791 28.38 -17.87 -14.53
N GLY A 792 28.32 -16.54 -14.52
CA GLY A 792 28.18 -15.71 -15.71
C GLY A 792 29.21 -14.58 -15.76
N VAL A 793 29.36 -13.97 -16.94
CA VAL A 793 30.22 -12.81 -17.17
C VAL A 793 29.50 -11.79 -18.04
N ASP A 794 29.81 -10.52 -17.78
CA ASP A 794 29.40 -9.38 -18.58
C ASP A 794 30.47 -9.11 -19.65
N VAL A 795 30.11 -9.29 -20.93
CA VAL A 795 30.98 -9.02 -22.06
C VAL A 795 30.74 -7.59 -22.55
N LEU A 796 31.66 -6.69 -22.22
CA LEU A 796 31.72 -5.34 -22.80
C LEU A 796 32.04 -5.42 -24.30
N VAL A 797 31.23 -4.75 -25.11
CA VAL A 797 31.37 -4.60 -26.57
C VAL A 797 31.39 -3.10 -26.89
N GLU A 798 32.34 -2.69 -27.74
CA GLU A 798 32.49 -1.31 -28.17
C GLU A 798 32.73 -1.21 -29.67
N GLY A 799 32.35 -0.09 -30.28
CA GLY A 799 32.61 0.18 -31.70
C GLY A 799 31.82 1.39 -32.21
N VAL A 800 32.00 1.72 -33.49
CA VAL A 800 31.19 2.75 -34.18
C VAL A 800 30.13 2.02 -35.00
N PRO A 801 28.82 2.21 -34.72
CA PRO A 801 27.77 1.52 -35.46
C PRO A 801 27.76 1.89 -36.94
N SER A 802 27.91 0.88 -37.80
CA SER A 802 27.94 1.01 -39.26
C SER A 802 26.69 0.48 -39.97
N ALA A 803 25.77 -0.12 -39.23
CA ALA A 803 24.47 -0.58 -39.71
C ALA A 803 23.38 -0.31 -38.65
N ASP A 804 22.13 -0.63 -38.98
CA ASP A 804 20.99 -0.51 -38.06
C ASP A 804 20.85 -1.73 -37.14
N THR A 805 21.78 -2.68 -37.23
CA THR A 805 21.84 -3.88 -36.37
C THR A 805 23.29 -4.27 -36.15
N VAL A 806 23.63 -4.68 -34.92
CA VAL A 806 24.92 -5.30 -34.56
C VAL A 806 24.72 -6.81 -34.41
N LYS A 807 25.59 -7.60 -35.05
CA LYS A 807 25.56 -9.07 -34.97
C LYS A 807 26.76 -9.59 -34.18
N LEU A 808 26.50 -10.39 -33.14
CA LEU A 808 27.51 -11.06 -32.33
C LEU A 808 27.31 -12.57 -32.38
N ALA A 809 28.42 -13.32 -32.37
CA ALA A 809 28.43 -14.77 -32.31
C ALA A 809 29.24 -15.29 -31.10
N PHE A 810 28.69 -16.30 -30.44
CA PHE A 810 29.26 -17.01 -29.30
C PHE A 810 29.37 -18.50 -29.66
N GLU A 811 30.57 -19.06 -29.64
CA GLU A 811 30.83 -20.44 -30.10
C GLU A 811 31.60 -21.25 -29.06
N GLY A 812 31.15 -22.48 -28.80
CA GLY A 812 31.82 -23.44 -27.93
C GLY A 812 31.33 -24.86 -28.16
N GLU A 813 31.53 -25.75 -27.20
CA GLU A 813 31.07 -27.15 -27.30
C GLU A 813 29.53 -27.25 -27.34
N PHE A 814 28.83 -26.29 -26.75
CA PHE A 814 27.37 -26.11 -26.85
C PHE A 814 26.86 -25.72 -28.25
N GLY A 815 27.76 -25.58 -29.22
CA GLY A 815 27.47 -25.11 -30.57
C GLY A 815 27.64 -23.60 -30.71
N ARG A 816 26.75 -22.96 -31.48
CA ARG A 816 26.80 -21.54 -31.81
C ARG A 816 25.54 -20.82 -31.32
N ARG A 817 25.69 -19.63 -30.78
CA ARG A 817 24.60 -18.69 -30.43
C ARG A 817 24.87 -17.36 -31.10
N GLU A 818 23.89 -16.87 -31.85
CA GLU A 818 23.95 -15.57 -32.50
C GLU A 818 22.95 -14.62 -31.85
N VAL A 819 23.36 -13.37 -31.65
CA VAL A 819 22.46 -12.30 -31.22
C VAL A 819 22.54 -11.13 -32.19
N ARG A 820 21.37 -10.55 -32.48
CA ARG A 820 21.22 -9.36 -33.32
C ARG A 820 20.60 -8.26 -32.47
N ILE A 821 21.26 -7.11 -32.44
CA ILE A 821 20.92 -5.99 -31.56
C ILE A 821 20.59 -4.78 -32.44
N PRO A 822 19.32 -4.34 -32.49
CA PRO A 822 18.91 -3.10 -33.16
C PRO A 822 19.70 -1.87 -32.69
N VAL A 823 19.99 -0.97 -33.62
CA VAL A 823 20.68 0.31 -33.36
C VAL A 823 19.69 1.47 -33.57
N VAL A 824 19.45 2.27 -32.54
CA VAL A 824 18.65 3.50 -32.62
C VAL A 824 19.57 4.70 -32.75
N ARG A 825 19.48 5.44 -33.86
CA ARG A 825 20.30 6.64 -34.11
C ARG A 825 19.47 7.90 -33.84
N VAL A 826 19.89 8.69 -32.86
CA VAL A 826 19.31 10.01 -32.57
C VAL A 826 20.17 11.06 -33.26
N GLN A 827 19.69 11.59 -34.39
CA GLN A 827 20.42 12.61 -35.13
C GLN A 827 20.27 13.99 -34.47
N PRO A 828 21.32 14.83 -34.39
CA PRO A 828 21.24 16.15 -33.76
C PRO A 828 20.09 17.03 -34.31
N GLY A 829 19.81 16.96 -35.61
CA GLY A 829 18.73 17.72 -36.25
C GLY A 829 17.31 17.27 -35.89
N GLN A 830 17.15 16.12 -35.23
CA GLN A 830 15.85 15.61 -34.75
C GLN A 830 15.55 16.04 -33.31
N VAL A 831 16.49 16.69 -32.64
CA VAL A 831 16.36 17.10 -31.24
C VAL A 831 15.86 18.54 -31.17
N VAL A 832 14.87 18.79 -30.31
CA VAL A 832 14.40 20.13 -30.01
C VAL A 832 15.45 20.90 -29.22
N GLY A 833 15.99 21.95 -29.83
CA GLY A 833 17.04 22.79 -29.24
C GLY A 833 18.43 22.22 -29.47
N SER A 834 19.28 22.22 -28.44
CA SER A 834 20.61 21.60 -28.48
C SER A 834 20.69 20.42 -27.52
N LEU A 835 21.41 19.37 -27.90
CA LEU A 835 21.80 18.32 -26.97
C LEU A 835 22.88 18.89 -26.04
N PRO A 836 22.69 18.89 -24.72
CA PRO A 836 23.77 19.19 -23.79
C PRO A 836 24.71 17.98 -23.79
N LEU A 837 25.61 17.88 -24.77
CA LEU A 837 26.51 16.72 -24.92
C LEU A 837 27.69 16.80 -23.94
N PRO A 838 27.78 15.93 -22.92
CA PRO A 838 29.06 15.57 -22.32
C PRO A 838 29.87 14.72 -23.30
N ARG A 839 31.19 14.62 -23.12
CA ARG A 839 32.09 13.83 -24.01
C ARG A 839 31.81 12.31 -24.01
N ARG A 840 30.96 11.80 -23.11
CA ARG A 840 30.64 10.37 -22.99
C ARG A 840 29.23 10.14 -22.41
N VAL A 841 28.35 9.53 -23.20
CA VAL A 841 27.04 9.02 -22.76
C VAL A 841 26.99 7.51 -22.91
N GLU A 842 26.31 6.82 -21.99
CA GLU A 842 26.09 5.37 -22.05
C GLU A 842 24.59 5.08 -22.13
N PRO A 843 24.08 4.36 -23.13
CA PRO A 843 22.66 3.99 -23.18
C PRO A 843 22.29 3.14 -21.97
N VAL A 844 21.14 3.41 -21.37
CA VAL A 844 20.65 2.71 -20.17
C VAL A 844 19.39 1.93 -20.48
N ALA A 845 18.38 2.58 -21.04
CA ALA A 845 17.09 1.93 -21.30
C ALA A 845 16.25 2.67 -22.34
N PHE A 846 15.33 1.93 -22.98
CA PHE A 846 14.34 2.42 -23.93
C PHE A 846 12.97 1.84 -23.62
N TYR A 847 11.95 2.70 -23.64
CA TYR A 847 10.58 2.31 -23.32
C TYR A 847 9.64 2.82 -24.40
N GLU A 848 9.01 1.89 -25.13
CA GLU A 848 7.92 2.21 -26.05
C GLU A 848 6.73 2.76 -25.25
N ALA A 849 6.08 3.79 -25.78
CA ALA A 849 5.04 4.51 -25.07
C ALA A 849 3.89 3.59 -24.69
N GLU A 850 3.41 2.76 -25.63
CA GLU A 850 2.30 1.81 -25.41
C GLU A 850 2.59 0.75 -24.34
N SER A 851 3.85 0.57 -23.97
CA SER A 851 4.27 -0.35 -22.91
C SER A 851 4.29 0.30 -21.52
N LEU A 852 4.21 1.62 -21.42
CA LEU A 852 4.17 2.37 -20.17
C LEU A 852 2.73 2.51 -19.64
N SER A 853 2.57 3.21 -18.51
CA SER A 853 1.26 3.45 -17.91
C SER A 853 0.63 4.74 -18.45
N HIS A 854 -0.70 4.75 -18.54
CA HIS A 854 -1.46 5.84 -19.14
C HIS A 854 -2.73 6.11 -18.31
N LEU A 855 -3.05 7.38 -18.01
CA LEU A 855 -4.35 7.73 -17.41
C LEU A 855 -5.42 7.98 -18.49
N SER A 856 -5.00 8.37 -19.69
CA SER A 856 -5.87 8.71 -20.81
C SER A 856 -5.11 8.59 -22.13
N GLY A 857 -5.84 8.61 -23.25
CA GLY A 857 -5.30 8.38 -24.59
C GLY A 857 -5.54 6.95 -25.07
N GLU A 858 -5.05 6.64 -26.27
CA GLU A 858 -5.20 5.33 -26.90
C GLU A 858 -3.95 4.92 -27.68
N GLU A 859 -3.69 3.61 -27.75
CA GLU A 859 -2.68 3.04 -28.65
C GLU A 859 -3.15 3.19 -30.09
N VAL A 860 -2.27 3.68 -30.96
CA VAL A 860 -2.55 3.82 -32.40
C VAL A 860 -1.43 3.20 -33.23
N VAL A 861 -1.78 2.67 -34.40
CA VAL A 861 -0.81 2.22 -35.40
C VAL A 861 -0.21 3.43 -36.10
N ASP A 862 1.11 3.53 -36.10
CA ASP A 862 1.86 4.60 -36.74
C ASP A 862 3.15 4.05 -37.36
N PRO A 863 3.22 3.89 -38.69
CA PRO A 863 4.40 3.36 -39.37
C PRO A 863 5.68 4.18 -39.18
N THR A 864 5.57 5.43 -38.72
CA THR A 864 6.71 6.33 -38.48
C THR A 864 7.24 6.28 -37.03
N ALA A 865 6.50 5.59 -36.16
CA ALA A 865 6.86 5.32 -34.78
C ALA A 865 7.77 4.08 -34.67
N SER A 866 8.55 4.01 -33.60
CA SER A 866 9.32 2.82 -33.24
C SER A 866 8.35 1.65 -33.04
N GLY A 867 8.66 0.49 -33.60
CA GLY A 867 7.75 -0.68 -33.51
C GLY A 867 6.40 -0.53 -34.23
N GLY A 868 6.16 0.57 -34.96
CA GLY A 868 4.94 0.81 -35.72
C GLY A 868 3.72 1.23 -34.89
N LYS A 869 3.92 1.61 -33.62
CA LYS A 869 2.86 2.00 -32.68
C LYS A 869 3.26 3.22 -31.87
N ALA A 870 2.27 3.98 -31.42
CA ALA A 870 2.47 5.12 -30.55
C ALA A 870 1.26 5.33 -29.64
N TRP A 871 1.44 6.09 -28.55
CA TRP A 871 0.34 6.51 -27.69
C TRP A 871 -0.19 7.88 -28.11
N SER A 872 -1.49 7.99 -28.38
CA SER A 872 -2.13 9.20 -28.88
C SER A 872 -3.07 9.84 -27.86
N ALA A 873 -2.98 11.16 -27.71
CA ALA A 873 -3.92 11.98 -26.96
C ALA A 873 -4.54 13.03 -27.89
N VAL A 874 -5.88 13.03 -28.00
CA VAL A 874 -6.63 13.89 -28.93
C VAL A 874 -7.65 14.73 -28.15
N PRO A 875 -7.74 16.05 -28.40
CA PRO A 875 -8.75 16.92 -27.76
C PRO A 875 -10.18 16.37 -27.93
N GLY A 876 -10.95 16.36 -26.84
CA GLY A 876 -12.31 15.84 -26.83
C GLY A 876 -12.44 14.31 -26.77
N LYS A 877 -11.34 13.56 -26.92
CA LYS A 877 -11.30 12.10 -26.71
C LYS A 877 -10.52 11.69 -25.47
N ALA A 878 -9.34 12.28 -25.26
CA ALA A 878 -8.51 12.03 -24.09
C ALA A 878 -8.71 13.11 -23.02
N GLN A 879 -8.57 12.73 -21.75
CA GLN A 879 -8.56 13.68 -20.62
C GLN A 879 -7.18 14.34 -20.53
N ALA A 880 -7.13 15.67 -20.32
CA ALA A 880 -5.90 16.39 -20.04
C ALA A 880 -5.27 15.91 -18.72
N GLY A 881 -3.94 15.89 -18.64
CA GLY A 881 -3.18 15.32 -17.53
C GLY A 881 -2.10 14.36 -17.99
N HIS A 882 -1.65 13.44 -17.12
CA HIS A 882 -0.60 12.47 -17.44
C HIS A 882 -1.09 11.42 -18.45
N ILE A 883 -0.76 11.64 -19.72
CA ILE A 883 -1.05 10.69 -20.80
C ILE A 883 -0.01 9.56 -20.86
N LEU A 884 1.14 9.71 -20.20
CA LEU A 884 2.20 8.70 -20.09
C LEU A 884 2.90 8.85 -18.74
N PHE A 885 3.16 7.74 -18.05
CA PHE A 885 4.00 7.67 -16.84
C PHE A 885 4.60 6.27 -16.62
N GLY A 886 5.64 6.18 -15.79
CA GLY A 886 6.47 4.96 -15.63
C GLY A 886 7.89 5.19 -16.18
N PRO A 887 8.76 4.18 -16.30
CA PRO A 887 8.55 2.74 -16.08
C PRO A 887 8.74 2.29 -14.61
N TYR A 888 9.18 3.17 -13.70
CA TYR A 888 9.61 2.80 -12.34
C TYR A 888 10.86 1.90 -12.32
N ALA A 889 11.70 1.99 -13.35
CA ALA A 889 12.89 1.16 -13.50
C ALA A 889 14.00 1.62 -12.55
N GLY A 890 14.73 0.68 -11.97
CA GLY A 890 15.86 0.96 -11.09
C GLY A 890 17.00 1.68 -11.78
N MET A 891 17.39 2.84 -11.25
CA MET A 891 18.54 3.60 -11.71
C MET A 891 19.52 3.80 -10.55
N PRO A 892 20.83 3.61 -10.76
CA PRO A 892 21.84 4.09 -9.81
C PRO A 892 21.76 5.61 -9.62
N ALA A 893 22.30 6.10 -8.51
CA ALA A 893 22.51 7.54 -8.37
C ALA A 893 23.43 8.06 -9.50
N GLY A 894 23.10 9.19 -10.08
CA GLY A 894 23.90 9.79 -11.14
C GLY A 894 23.14 10.78 -12.01
N ARG A 895 23.84 11.27 -13.03
CA ARG A 895 23.29 12.21 -14.01
C ARG A 895 22.85 11.46 -15.27
N TYR A 896 21.67 11.80 -15.79
CA TYR A 896 21.06 11.14 -16.93
C TYR A 896 20.51 12.15 -17.94
N LEU A 897 20.58 11.78 -19.22
CA LEU A 897 19.86 12.41 -20.31
C LEU A 897 18.64 11.54 -20.65
N VAL A 898 17.45 12.15 -20.62
CA VAL A 898 16.19 11.53 -21.00
C VAL A 898 15.68 12.21 -22.26
N LEU A 899 15.37 11.43 -23.28
CA LEU A 899 14.82 11.92 -24.55
C LEU A 899 13.40 11.37 -24.74
N PHE A 900 12.43 12.28 -24.87
CA PHE A 900 11.05 11.94 -25.20
C PHE A 900 10.84 12.11 -26.71
N ARG A 901 10.50 11.06 -27.44
CA ARG A 901 10.18 11.16 -28.88
C ARG A 901 8.69 11.50 -29.04
N LEU A 902 8.41 12.74 -29.41
CA LEU A 902 7.08 13.34 -29.42
C LEU A 902 6.72 13.88 -30.79
N LYS A 903 5.42 13.84 -31.14
CA LYS A 903 4.87 14.43 -32.36
C LYS A 903 3.61 15.22 -32.04
N ARG A 904 3.45 16.39 -32.65
CA ARG A 904 2.20 17.17 -32.63
C ARG A 904 1.34 16.78 -33.84
N THR A 905 0.06 16.51 -33.64
CA THR A 905 -0.88 16.07 -34.68
C THR A 905 -2.04 17.05 -34.94
N GLY A 906 -2.11 18.15 -34.18
CA GLY A 906 -3.07 19.23 -34.41
C GLY A 906 -2.43 20.61 -34.29
N GLU A 907 -3.06 21.61 -34.89
CA GLU A 907 -2.61 22.99 -34.79
C GLU A 907 -2.82 23.57 -33.38
N ALA A 908 -1.79 24.26 -32.86
CA ALA A 908 -1.81 24.94 -31.56
C ALA A 908 -0.68 25.97 -31.48
N GLN A 909 -0.79 26.88 -30.49
CA GLN A 909 0.26 27.82 -30.11
C GLN A 909 0.50 27.80 -28.59
N GLY A 910 1.73 28.10 -28.18
CA GLY A 910 2.15 28.17 -26.78
C GLY A 910 2.38 26.81 -26.13
N ALA A 911 2.27 26.74 -24.81
CA ALA A 911 2.50 25.53 -24.02
C ALA A 911 1.54 24.39 -24.45
N LEU A 912 2.11 23.24 -24.81
CA LEU A 912 1.38 22.08 -25.33
C LEU A 912 1.35 20.92 -24.32
N LEU A 913 2.49 20.65 -23.69
CA LEU A 913 2.65 19.59 -22.70
C LEU A 913 3.83 19.89 -21.76
N ARG A 914 3.94 19.14 -20.67
CA ARG A 914 5.13 19.07 -19.80
C ARG A 914 5.70 17.67 -19.83
N VAL A 915 7.02 17.57 -19.94
CA VAL A 915 7.76 16.33 -19.70
C VAL A 915 8.56 16.47 -18.41
N ASP A 916 8.62 15.41 -17.62
CA ASP A 916 9.39 15.43 -16.38
C ASP A 916 9.94 14.05 -16.01
N THR A 917 10.88 14.07 -15.05
CA THR A 917 11.47 12.91 -14.41
C THR A 917 11.34 13.05 -12.89
N CYS A 918 11.07 11.97 -12.18
CA CYS A 918 10.95 11.95 -10.74
C CYS A 918 11.41 10.60 -10.17
N VAL A 919 11.59 10.53 -8.85
CA VAL A 919 11.69 9.25 -8.15
C VAL A 919 10.32 8.57 -8.20
N GLY A 920 10.30 7.25 -8.42
CA GLY A 920 9.08 6.47 -8.60
C GLY A 920 8.06 6.73 -7.50
N GLY A 921 6.85 7.14 -7.90
CA GLY A 921 5.81 7.64 -6.99
C GLY A 921 5.64 9.17 -7.05
N GLY A 922 6.29 9.83 -8.02
CA GLY A 922 6.04 11.23 -8.35
C GLY A 922 6.81 12.26 -7.51
N THR A 923 7.55 11.88 -6.47
CA THR A 923 8.23 12.82 -5.56
C THR A 923 9.57 12.27 -5.05
N PRO A 924 10.66 13.06 -5.08
CA PRO A 924 10.76 14.39 -5.69
C PRO A 924 10.78 14.34 -7.21
N VAL A 925 10.27 15.40 -7.85
CA VAL A 925 10.54 15.68 -9.27
C VAL A 925 12.00 16.08 -9.41
N THR A 926 12.74 15.36 -10.24
CA THR A 926 14.19 15.50 -10.42
C THR A 926 14.56 16.44 -11.58
N ALA A 927 13.68 16.58 -12.58
CA ALA A 927 13.76 17.58 -13.64
C ALA A 927 12.41 17.69 -14.35
N GLU A 928 12.05 18.89 -14.85
CA GLU A 928 10.85 19.09 -15.67
C GLU A 928 11.10 20.13 -16.79
N ARG A 929 10.31 20.05 -17.86
CA ARG A 929 10.33 21.01 -18.97
C ARG A 929 8.94 21.12 -19.61
N VAL A 930 8.48 22.35 -19.79
CA VAL A 930 7.31 22.65 -20.64
C VAL A 930 7.75 22.68 -22.11
N VAL A 931 7.01 21.96 -22.96
CA VAL A 931 7.21 21.90 -24.41
C VAL A 931 6.13 22.73 -25.09
N ARG A 932 6.55 23.61 -25.99
CA ARG A 932 5.67 24.48 -26.76
C ARG A 932 5.30 23.85 -28.09
N ALA A 933 4.14 24.20 -28.62
CA ALA A 933 3.66 23.70 -29.91
C ALA A 933 4.62 24.06 -31.07
N GLU A 934 5.29 25.21 -30.98
CA GLU A 934 6.26 25.67 -31.98
C GLU A 934 7.54 24.80 -32.04
N GLU A 935 7.83 24.08 -30.97
CA GLU A 935 9.00 23.20 -30.88
C GLU A 935 8.76 21.84 -31.56
N LEU A 936 7.50 21.47 -31.82
CA LEU A 936 7.10 20.20 -32.44
C LEU A 936 6.42 20.47 -33.80
N PRO A 937 7.10 20.17 -34.93
CA PRO A 937 6.50 20.32 -36.25
C PRO A 937 5.24 19.46 -36.37
N LEU A 938 4.27 19.95 -37.14
CA LEU A 938 3.02 19.20 -37.35
C LEU A 938 3.33 17.92 -38.14
N GLY A 939 2.92 16.78 -37.60
CA GLY A 939 3.05 15.48 -38.27
C GLY A 939 4.44 14.83 -38.19
N GLU A 940 5.42 15.45 -37.54
CA GLU A 940 6.78 14.93 -37.44
C GLU A 940 7.21 14.63 -35.99
N TYR A 941 7.96 13.55 -35.80
CA TYR A 941 8.60 13.25 -34.53
C TYR A 941 9.83 14.12 -34.30
N ARG A 942 9.98 14.59 -33.06
CA ARG A 942 11.20 15.22 -32.53
C ARG A 942 11.52 14.66 -31.16
N TYR A 943 12.80 14.64 -30.81
CA TYR A 943 13.27 14.29 -29.48
C TYR A 943 13.31 15.53 -28.60
N VAL A 944 12.62 15.50 -27.47
CA VAL A 944 12.69 16.54 -26.44
C VAL A 944 13.66 16.09 -25.34
N PRO A 945 14.80 16.78 -25.16
CA PRO A 945 15.77 16.43 -24.13
C PRO A 945 15.42 17.00 -22.76
N LEU A 946 15.72 16.21 -21.73
CA LEU A 946 15.67 16.56 -20.32
C LEU A 946 16.88 15.95 -19.58
N VAL A 947 17.64 16.76 -18.84
CA VAL A 947 18.78 16.27 -18.04
C VAL A 947 18.39 16.24 -16.57
N THR A 948 18.65 15.13 -15.90
CA THR A 948 18.26 14.90 -14.50
C THR A 948 19.42 14.39 -13.66
N ASN A 949 19.47 14.76 -12.38
CA ASN A 949 20.32 14.15 -11.37
C ASN A 949 19.45 13.23 -10.52
N HIS A 950 19.49 11.93 -10.80
CA HIS A 950 18.68 10.95 -10.11
C HIS A 950 19.37 10.49 -8.81
N PRO A 951 18.68 10.46 -7.66
CA PRO A 951 19.26 10.08 -6.37
C PRO A 951 19.46 8.56 -6.21
N GLY A 952 18.96 7.78 -7.17
CA GLY A 952 18.99 6.31 -7.16
C GLY A 952 17.67 5.68 -6.73
N GLY A 953 17.38 4.47 -7.20
CA GLY A 953 16.08 3.79 -7.05
C GLY A 953 15.25 3.87 -8.34
N ALA A 954 13.94 3.64 -8.24
CA ALA A 954 13.03 3.68 -9.38
C ALA A 954 12.97 5.09 -10.02
N ILE A 955 13.18 5.20 -11.33
CA ILE A 955 12.91 6.41 -12.12
C ILE A 955 11.52 6.35 -12.74
N GLU A 956 10.80 7.46 -12.64
CA GLU A 956 9.54 7.69 -13.33
C GLU A 956 9.71 8.87 -14.29
N THR A 957 9.27 8.68 -15.53
CA THR A 957 9.25 9.66 -16.62
C THR A 957 7.81 9.92 -16.98
N ARG A 958 7.42 11.18 -17.17
CA ARG A 958 6.01 11.54 -17.36
C ARG A 958 5.82 12.50 -18.51
N VAL A 959 4.66 12.38 -19.17
CA VAL A 959 4.16 13.33 -20.16
C VAL A 959 2.79 13.80 -19.72
N GLU A 960 2.72 15.05 -19.25
CA GLU A 960 1.48 15.72 -18.91
C GLU A 960 1.01 16.58 -20.08
N TRP A 961 -0.11 16.22 -20.68
CA TRP A 961 -0.68 16.90 -21.84
C TRP A 961 -1.77 17.90 -21.44
N PHE A 962 -1.71 19.11 -21.99
CA PHE A 962 -2.59 20.22 -21.59
C PHE A 962 -3.91 20.31 -22.39
N GLY A 963 -4.19 19.34 -23.26
CA GLY A 963 -5.49 19.26 -23.96
C GLY A 963 -5.67 20.18 -25.18
N ARG A 964 -4.65 20.95 -25.57
CA ARG A 964 -4.82 22.03 -26.58
C ARG A 964 -4.76 21.58 -28.04
N ALA A 965 -3.98 20.56 -28.35
CA ALA A 965 -3.88 19.94 -29.67
C ALA A 965 -3.48 18.48 -29.55
N GLY A 966 -3.72 17.70 -30.60
CA GLY A 966 -3.33 16.30 -30.63
C GLY A 966 -1.83 16.12 -30.47
N VAL A 967 -1.44 15.12 -29.67
CA VAL A 967 -0.04 14.74 -29.42
C VAL A 967 0.08 13.21 -29.51
N MET A 968 1.21 12.75 -30.03
CA MET A 968 1.61 11.34 -30.00
C MET A 968 2.96 11.21 -29.30
N VAL A 969 3.06 10.20 -28.43
CA VAL A 969 4.33 9.79 -27.80
C VAL A 969 4.74 8.46 -28.40
N ASP A 970 5.97 8.39 -28.89
CA ASP A 970 6.53 7.17 -29.46
C ASP A 970 7.28 6.37 -28.40
N HIS A 971 8.35 6.94 -27.84
CA HIS A 971 9.14 6.27 -26.81
C HIS A 971 9.90 7.25 -25.91
N VAL A 972 10.43 6.72 -24.81
CA VAL A 972 11.34 7.42 -23.90
C VAL A 972 12.67 6.68 -23.84
N GLY A 973 13.77 7.36 -24.19
CA GLY A 973 15.14 6.83 -24.12
C GLY A 973 15.93 7.48 -22.98
N ILE A 974 16.77 6.70 -22.30
CA ILE A 974 17.58 7.16 -21.16
C ILE A 974 19.05 6.79 -21.37
N TRP A 975 19.94 7.77 -21.19
CA TRP A 975 21.39 7.62 -21.20
C TRP A 975 21.99 8.11 -19.89
N ARG A 976 23.01 7.42 -19.39
CA ARG A 976 23.83 7.88 -18.28
C ARG A 976 24.89 8.84 -18.81
N ILE A 977 25.01 9.98 -18.16
CA ILE A 977 26.07 10.95 -18.41
C ILE A 977 27.26 10.57 -17.51
N ARG A 978 28.44 10.35 -18.12
CA ARG A 978 29.67 9.96 -17.44
C ARG A 978 30.65 11.09 -17.26
#